data_AF-A0A1G0EJF4-F1
#
_entry.id   AF-A0A1G0EJF4-F1
#
_cell.length_a   1.000
_cell.length_b   1.000
_cell.length_c   1.000
_cell.angle_alpha   90.00
_cell.angle_beta   90.00
_cell.angle_gamma   90.00
#
_symmetry.space_group_name_H-M   'P 1'
#
loop_
_entity.id
_entity.type
_entity.pdbx_description
1 polymer ?
#
loop_
_entity_poly.entity_id
_entity_poly.type
_entity_poly.pdbx_seq_one_letter_code
_entity_poly.pdbx_strand_id
1 'polypeptide(L)'
;MEVSRTGDASSLFLLAINLTNRCNLACAHCYMDAETMKHGDRNELTAEEVCSLLDDIAARSTETMVVLTGGEPMLRGDLEKLVAHGAGLGLAMVVGTNGVALTDKRVQSLKATGAMGAGISVDSLDPEKHDAFRGLPGAWEKTMQGIEACKRHGLPFQIHFSVTESNADEVPGMIDFARASGARVLNVFFLVCTGRGESMSDISPVTYERVLNQLVAAQEQSRDLLIRARCAPHYKRIAYQRNPASTLTRAAGYEGGGCLAGIHYCRVTPEGGVTACPYIPNEDGNIRDKKFWDIWDQSPTFQSLRKPKLQGKCGSCEFRKLCGGCRARPLAMGESLMDTDPWCVHVPEGAAVIEPLAEQSKKLAWSEEAEKRLSRVPSFLRKMVKSRAESYVQELGLDTVTEEHLAVLSARRFGSDGPPRPNTRGEANQIAGVQAIGVPHPNPPPESEKLLAGHPGEGANESLREFHINGELPWSEQARERLAAMPAFLQEGVRAIAEDVARSEGRLEVNIKLLDRLESEQQPGRSLKWADESDQLLTVFLAEKAPQVRMFVAPALEGAAESFTRKRRAATVESTDVEAAIAQLTGGVEWDEDALARVLSAPDFNRAGIKKAAEFNARKEGLARITSADLTRFRNNAMMRAVQRMKGFGMQELSFNAYEIARDRVPRLKDNPEADKRFDTIRSFVAARENPGDLLGRDLLEKMKAQLKSNK
;
A
#
# COMPACT_ATOMS: atom_id res chain seq x y z
N MET A 1 35.14 27.03 -17.36
CA MET A 1 33.82 26.40 -17.42
C MET A 1 33.81 25.27 -16.40
N GLU A 2 33.34 25.58 -15.19
CA GLU A 2 33.30 24.64 -14.07
C GLU A 2 32.15 23.66 -14.25
N VAL A 3 32.50 22.36 -14.28
CA VAL A 3 31.54 21.26 -14.31
C VAL A 3 30.97 21.09 -12.90
N SER A 4 29.73 21.56 -12.72
CA SER A 4 28.94 21.45 -11.49
C SER A 4 28.78 20.00 -11.05
N ARG A 5 29.34 19.68 -9.87
CA ARG A 5 29.05 18.46 -9.11
C ARG A 5 27.72 18.62 -8.36
N THR A 6 26.63 18.08 -8.92
CA THR A 6 25.41 17.71 -8.16
C THR A 6 24.76 16.53 -8.88
N GLY A 7 24.55 15.41 -8.19
CA GLY A 7 23.70 14.33 -8.72
C GLY A 7 22.33 14.89 -9.07
N ASP A 8 21.87 14.63 -10.29
CA ASP A 8 20.74 15.32 -10.90
C ASP A 8 19.43 15.00 -10.16
N ALA A 9 18.95 15.94 -9.34
CA ALA A 9 17.69 15.85 -8.61
C ALA A 9 16.43 15.81 -9.53
N SER A 10 16.62 15.75 -10.85
CA SER A 10 15.57 15.74 -11.87
C SER A 10 15.47 14.44 -12.69
N SER A 11 16.25 13.40 -12.39
CA SER A 11 16.20 12.15 -13.16
C SER A 11 14.93 11.34 -12.87
N LEU A 12 14.11 11.11 -13.90
CA LEU A 12 12.98 10.19 -13.88
C LEU A 12 13.50 8.74 -13.86
N PHE A 13 13.24 8.01 -12.78
CA PHE A 13 13.66 6.60 -12.67
C PHE A 13 12.54 5.61 -12.98
N LEU A 14 11.30 5.97 -12.68
CA LEU A 14 10.15 5.09 -12.81
C LEU A 14 8.97 5.83 -13.45
N LEU A 15 8.54 5.38 -14.61
CA LEU A 15 7.34 5.86 -15.28
C LEU A 15 6.28 4.77 -15.24
N ALA A 16 5.09 5.07 -14.71
CA ALA A 16 3.92 4.21 -14.88
C ALA A 16 3.06 4.74 -16.03
N ILE A 17 2.70 3.88 -16.98
CA ILE A 17 1.75 4.22 -18.04
C ILE A 17 0.51 3.37 -17.81
N ASN A 18 -0.59 4.02 -17.45
CA ASN A 18 -1.89 3.37 -17.45
C ASN A 18 -2.39 3.31 -18.89
N LEU A 19 -2.42 2.12 -19.47
CA LEU A 19 -2.70 1.93 -20.88
C LEU A 19 -4.20 1.93 -21.21
N THR A 20 -5.07 1.55 -20.28
CA THR A 20 -6.51 1.43 -20.55
C THR A 20 -7.31 1.63 -19.27
N ASN A 21 -8.57 2.01 -19.40
CA ASN A 21 -9.54 1.99 -18.30
C ASN A 21 -10.28 0.65 -18.19
N ARG A 22 -10.03 -0.29 -19.10
CA ARG A 22 -10.66 -1.63 -19.06
C ARG A 22 -9.98 -2.55 -18.08
N CYS A 23 -10.75 -3.24 -17.26
CA CYS A 23 -10.25 -4.33 -16.42
C CYS A 23 -11.19 -5.53 -16.49
N ASN A 24 -10.64 -6.74 -16.40
CA ASN A 24 -11.43 -7.98 -16.26
C ASN A 24 -11.79 -8.29 -14.80
N LEU A 25 -11.53 -7.35 -13.88
CA LEU A 25 -11.81 -7.42 -12.45
C LEU A 25 -12.52 -6.15 -11.97
N ALA A 26 -13.21 -6.26 -10.84
CA ALA A 26 -13.96 -5.17 -10.21
C ALA A 26 -13.48 -4.93 -8.77
N CYS A 27 -12.16 -4.84 -8.56
CA CYS A 27 -11.56 -4.77 -7.23
C CYS A 27 -12.15 -3.63 -6.37
N ALA A 28 -12.44 -3.91 -5.10
CA ALA A 28 -13.04 -2.93 -4.18
C ALA A 28 -12.18 -1.68 -3.96
N HIS A 29 -10.86 -1.83 -4.06
CA HIS A 29 -9.88 -0.79 -3.74
C HIS A 29 -9.31 -0.05 -4.96
N CYS A 30 -9.87 -0.28 -6.15
CA CYS A 30 -9.27 0.21 -7.40
C CYS A 30 -9.17 1.73 -7.44
N TYR A 31 -7.94 2.26 -7.51
CA TYR A 31 -7.68 3.70 -7.56
C TYR A 31 -8.10 4.34 -8.90
N MET A 32 -8.13 3.56 -10.00
CA MET A 32 -8.54 4.06 -11.33
C MET A 32 -10.04 4.07 -11.53
N ASP A 33 -10.78 3.35 -10.68
CA ASP A 33 -12.17 2.97 -10.97
C ASP A 33 -12.33 2.31 -12.35
N ALA A 34 -11.36 1.46 -12.73
CA ALA A 34 -11.35 0.78 -14.03
C ALA A 34 -12.60 -0.09 -14.19
N GLU A 35 -13.24 -0.01 -15.35
CA GLU A 35 -14.53 -0.62 -15.61
C GLU A 35 -14.38 -1.98 -16.33
N THR A 36 -15.32 -2.88 -16.08
CA THR A 36 -15.48 -4.13 -16.82
C THR A 36 -16.13 -3.87 -18.19
N MET A 37 -15.47 -3.08 -19.03
CA MET A 37 -15.94 -2.73 -20.36
C MET A 37 -15.46 -3.70 -21.43
N LYS A 38 -16.31 -3.96 -22.44
CA LYS A 38 -15.95 -4.77 -23.64
C LYS A 38 -14.99 -4.04 -24.58
N HIS A 39 -15.05 -2.71 -24.63
CA HIS A 39 -14.23 -1.86 -25.50
C HIS A 39 -13.58 -0.75 -24.69
N GLY A 40 -12.38 -0.32 -25.08
CA GLY A 40 -11.69 0.78 -24.42
C GLY A 40 -12.38 2.10 -24.74
N ASP A 41 -12.14 3.13 -23.94
CA ASP A 41 -12.57 4.48 -24.30
C ASP A 41 -11.90 4.88 -25.63
N ARG A 42 -12.64 5.54 -26.51
CA ARG A 42 -12.11 6.09 -27.78
C ARG A 42 -10.99 7.10 -27.54
N ASN A 43 -10.91 7.66 -26.33
CA ASN A 43 -9.91 8.64 -25.97
C ASN A 43 -8.60 8.04 -25.40
N GLU A 44 -8.51 6.71 -25.24
CA GLU A 44 -7.28 6.04 -24.80
C GLU A 44 -6.11 6.30 -25.78
N LEU A 45 -4.88 6.34 -25.26
CA LEU A 45 -3.68 6.49 -26.06
C LEU A 45 -3.52 5.31 -27.03
N THR A 46 -3.36 5.65 -28.30
CA THR A 46 -3.04 4.71 -29.38
C THR A 46 -1.66 4.07 -29.18
N ALA A 47 -1.40 2.96 -29.87
CA ALA A 47 -0.09 2.32 -29.84
C ALA A 47 1.02 3.30 -30.25
N GLU A 48 0.75 4.11 -31.27
CA GLU A 48 1.65 5.09 -31.85
C GLU A 48 1.98 6.20 -30.85
N GLU A 49 0.99 6.71 -30.11
CA GLU A 49 1.20 7.72 -29.07
C GLU A 49 2.02 7.17 -27.91
N VAL A 50 1.75 5.93 -27.48
CA VAL A 50 2.55 5.30 -26.42
C VAL A 50 3.98 5.05 -26.91
N CYS A 51 4.18 4.57 -28.14
CA CYS A 51 5.52 4.43 -28.74
C CYS A 51 6.26 5.76 -28.79
N SER A 52 5.61 6.85 -29.22
CA SER A 52 6.22 8.19 -29.24
C SER A 52 6.61 8.66 -27.85
N LEU A 53 5.80 8.39 -26.82
CA LEU A 53 6.16 8.68 -25.44
C LEU A 53 7.40 7.87 -25.03
N LEU A 54 7.49 6.59 -25.37
CA LEU A 54 8.67 5.76 -25.08
C LEU A 54 9.92 6.30 -25.79
N ASP A 55 9.80 6.77 -27.03
CA ASP A 55 10.89 7.42 -27.77
C ASP A 55 11.38 8.68 -27.03
N ASP A 56 10.46 9.55 -26.61
CA ASP A 56 10.77 10.74 -25.82
C ASP A 56 11.51 10.38 -24.53
N ILE A 57 11.04 9.34 -23.81
CA ILE A 57 11.68 8.89 -22.57
C ILE A 57 13.10 8.39 -22.83
N ALA A 58 13.27 7.51 -23.82
CA ALA A 58 14.55 6.92 -24.16
C ALA A 58 15.57 7.96 -24.68
N ALA A 59 15.09 9.02 -25.35
CA ALA A 59 15.93 10.10 -25.84
C ALA A 59 16.68 10.84 -24.73
N ARG A 60 16.12 10.91 -23.51
CA ARG A 60 16.79 11.51 -22.34
C ARG A 60 17.41 10.47 -21.42
N SER A 61 16.75 9.33 -21.18
CA SER A 61 17.24 8.31 -20.26
C SER A 61 16.75 6.90 -20.61
N THR A 62 17.70 6.06 -21.06
CA THR A 62 17.50 4.61 -21.21
C THR A 62 17.51 3.87 -19.87
N GLU A 63 17.88 4.54 -18.77
CA GLU A 63 17.87 3.94 -17.42
C GLU A 63 16.47 3.93 -16.78
N THR A 64 15.48 4.54 -17.44
CA THR A 64 14.11 4.63 -16.93
C THR A 64 13.44 3.26 -16.96
N MET A 65 12.89 2.83 -15.82
CA MET A 65 11.98 1.70 -15.75
C MET A 65 10.58 2.16 -16.14
N VAL A 66 9.99 1.51 -17.13
CA VAL A 66 8.61 1.79 -17.57
C VAL A 66 7.72 0.63 -17.15
N VAL A 67 6.72 0.93 -16.32
CA VAL A 67 5.70 -0.01 -15.90
C VAL A 67 4.45 0.21 -16.74
N LEU A 68 4.20 -0.70 -17.66
CA LEU A 68 2.95 -0.78 -18.41
C LEU A 68 1.89 -1.42 -17.52
N THR A 69 0.87 -0.65 -17.18
CA THR A 69 -0.21 -1.05 -16.27
C THR A 69 -1.51 -0.38 -16.73
N GLY A 70 -2.45 -0.12 -15.83
CA GLY A 70 -3.70 0.58 -16.11
C GLY A 70 -4.81 -0.33 -16.59
N GLY A 71 -5.97 -0.19 -15.96
CA GLY A 71 -6.99 -1.22 -15.97
C GLY A 71 -6.30 -2.57 -15.80
N GLU A 72 -6.50 -3.45 -16.77
CA GLU A 72 -5.66 -4.60 -17.01
C GLU A 72 -4.95 -4.48 -18.39
N PRO A 73 -3.60 -4.30 -18.43
CA PRO A 73 -2.87 -4.17 -19.69
C PRO A 73 -2.98 -5.41 -20.57
N MET A 74 -3.23 -6.60 -19.99
CA MET A 74 -3.37 -7.84 -20.75
C MET A 74 -4.62 -7.87 -21.65
N LEU A 75 -5.54 -6.91 -21.52
CA LEU A 75 -6.70 -6.75 -22.40
C LEU A 75 -6.39 -5.97 -23.69
N ARG A 76 -5.20 -5.39 -23.79
CA ARG A 76 -4.73 -4.69 -24.99
C ARG A 76 -4.06 -5.66 -25.96
N GLY A 77 -4.53 -5.66 -27.21
CA GLY A 77 -3.97 -6.49 -28.28
C GLY A 77 -2.60 -6.01 -28.80
N ASP A 78 -2.22 -4.77 -28.48
CA ASP A 78 -0.95 -4.16 -28.88
C ASP A 78 0.11 -4.18 -27.77
N LEU A 79 -0.15 -4.80 -26.61
CA LEU A 79 0.77 -4.81 -25.46
C LEU A 79 2.18 -5.28 -25.85
N GLU A 80 2.29 -6.40 -26.56
CA GLU A 80 3.57 -6.93 -27.01
C GLU A 80 4.34 -6.00 -27.96
N LYS A 81 3.64 -5.24 -28.81
CA LYS A 81 4.25 -4.21 -29.67
C LYS A 81 4.88 -3.13 -28.79
N LEU A 82 4.17 -2.67 -27.76
CA LEU A 82 4.66 -1.63 -26.84
C LEU A 82 5.87 -2.11 -26.02
N VAL A 83 5.83 -3.34 -25.53
CA VAL A 83 6.96 -3.96 -24.81
C VAL A 83 8.18 -4.08 -25.74
N ALA A 84 8.00 -4.62 -26.95
CA ALA A 84 9.06 -4.78 -27.93
C ALA A 84 9.70 -3.43 -28.32
N HIS A 85 8.88 -2.40 -28.52
CA HIS A 85 9.35 -1.05 -28.85
C HIS A 85 10.21 -0.48 -27.73
N GLY A 86 9.70 -0.43 -26.50
CA GLY A 86 10.43 0.11 -25.36
C GLY A 86 11.71 -0.67 -25.04
N ALA A 87 11.65 -2.01 -25.12
CA ALA A 87 12.83 -2.85 -24.93
C ALA A 87 13.88 -2.63 -26.03
N GLY A 88 13.45 -2.43 -27.28
CA GLY A 88 14.33 -2.09 -28.40
C GLY A 88 15.06 -0.75 -28.24
N LEU A 89 14.45 0.20 -27.51
CA LEU A 89 15.08 1.47 -27.12
C LEU A 89 16.03 1.33 -25.92
N GLY A 90 16.09 0.16 -25.29
CA GLY A 90 16.91 -0.11 -24.10
C GLY A 90 16.25 0.29 -22.77
N LEU A 91 14.95 0.57 -22.75
CA LEU A 91 14.19 0.83 -21.52
C LEU A 91 13.92 -0.46 -20.74
N ALA A 92 13.87 -0.36 -19.41
CA ALA A 92 13.49 -1.49 -18.56
C ALA A 92 11.96 -1.64 -18.51
N MET A 93 11.41 -2.46 -19.42
CA MET A 93 9.96 -2.68 -19.56
C MET A 93 9.43 -3.71 -18.56
N VAL A 94 8.47 -3.32 -17.74
CA VAL A 94 7.79 -4.18 -16.75
C VAL A 94 6.28 -4.12 -16.97
N VAL A 95 5.58 -5.25 -16.83
CA VAL A 95 4.12 -5.29 -16.96
C VAL A 95 3.48 -5.49 -15.58
N GLY A 96 2.63 -4.56 -15.15
CA GLY A 96 1.84 -4.70 -13.92
C GLY A 96 0.45 -5.26 -14.23
N THR A 97 0.14 -6.47 -13.77
CA THR A 97 -1.07 -7.25 -14.13
C THR A 97 -1.74 -7.83 -12.89
N ASN A 98 -3.05 -8.08 -12.98
CA ASN A 98 -3.80 -8.87 -12.01
C ASN A 98 -3.49 -10.37 -12.07
N GLY A 99 -2.77 -10.86 -13.08
CA GLY A 99 -2.31 -12.24 -13.18
C GLY A 99 -3.31 -13.23 -13.80
N VAL A 100 -4.60 -12.88 -13.85
CA VAL A 100 -5.67 -13.79 -14.32
C VAL A 100 -5.50 -14.20 -15.79
N ALA A 101 -4.99 -13.29 -16.63
CA ALA A 101 -4.80 -13.54 -18.07
C ALA A 101 -3.35 -13.98 -18.42
N LEU A 102 -2.53 -14.32 -17.43
CA LEU A 102 -1.11 -14.57 -17.59
C LEU A 102 -0.81 -16.05 -17.91
N THR A 103 -1.31 -16.53 -19.05
CA THR A 103 -1.11 -17.93 -19.50
C THR A 103 0.34 -18.21 -19.95
N ASP A 104 0.72 -19.48 -20.07
CA ASP A 104 2.03 -19.89 -20.61
C ASP A 104 2.38 -19.20 -21.94
N LYS A 105 1.42 -19.17 -22.89
CA LYS A 105 1.59 -18.50 -24.18
C LYS A 105 1.85 -17.00 -24.00
N ARG A 106 1.13 -16.33 -23.09
CA ARG A 106 1.32 -14.91 -22.84
C ARG A 106 2.64 -14.60 -22.16
N VAL A 107 3.06 -15.41 -21.19
CA VAL A 107 4.37 -15.26 -20.54
C VAL A 107 5.51 -15.42 -21.55
N GLN A 108 5.45 -16.44 -22.41
CA GLN A 108 6.43 -16.64 -23.48
C GLN A 108 6.48 -15.43 -24.44
N SER A 109 5.31 -14.93 -24.85
CA SER A 109 5.17 -13.77 -25.73
C SER A 109 5.80 -12.51 -25.11
N LEU A 110 5.49 -12.21 -23.85
CA LEU A 110 6.08 -11.08 -23.11
C LEU A 110 7.60 -11.21 -22.96
N LYS A 111 8.10 -12.42 -22.66
CA LYS A 111 9.53 -12.67 -22.55
C LYS A 111 10.23 -12.48 -23.90
N ALA A 112 9.64 -12.99 -24.98
CA ALA A 112 10.18 -12.89 -26.33
C ALA A 112 10.26 -11.44 -26.83
N THR A 113 9.33 -10.58 -26.40
CA THR A 113 9.35 -9.14 -26.71
C THR A 113 10.27 -8.32 -25.81
N GLY A 114 10.93 -8.95 -24.83
CA GLY A 114 11.93 -8.28 -23.98
C GLY A 114 11.38 -7.70 -22.68
N ALA A 115 10.21 -8.14 -22.20
CA ALA A 115 9.76 -7.78 -20.86
C ALA A 115 10.79 -8.22 -19.81
N MET A 116 11.19 -7.29 -18.94
CA MET A 116 12.12 -7.55 -17.84
C MET A 116 11.46 -8.36 -16.72
N GLY A 117 10.14 -8.23 -16.56
CA GLY A 117 9.37 -8.99 -15.60
C GLY A 117 7.92 -8.54 -15.46
N ALA A 118 7.17 -9.23 -14.59
CA ALA A 118 5.78 -8.94 -14.28
C ALA A 118 5.59 -8.54 -12.80
N GLY A 119 4.77 -7.52 -12.53
CA GLY A 119 4.25 -7.24 -11.19
C GLY A 119 2.86 -7.86 -11.05
N ILE A 120 2.74 -8.92 -10.25
CA ILE A 120 1.52 -9.72 -10.11
C ILE A 120 0.85 -9.39 -8.79
N SER A 121 -0.46 -9.18 -8.87
CA SER A 121 -1.30 -8.69 -7.80
C SER A 121 -1.87 -9.84 -6.96
N VAL A 122 -1.48 -9.93 -5.68
CA VAL A 122 -1.94 -10.98 -4.73
C VAL A 122 -2.30 -10.32 -3.41
N ASP A 123 -3.58 -10.28 -3.04
CA ASP A 123 -4.08 -9.51 -1.87
C ASP A 123 -4.56 -10.35 -0.68
N SER A 124 -4.50 -11.68 -0.79
CA SER A 124 -4.68 -12.60 0.33
C SER A 124 -4.11 -13.97 -0.06
N LEU A 125 -3.66 -14.71 0.95
CA LEU A 125 -3.32 -16.12 0.82
C LEU A 125 -4.56 -17.03 0.87
N ASP A 126 -5.66 -16.50 1.41
CA ASP A 126 -6.98 -17.13 1.39
C ASP A 126 -7.65 -16.85 0.02
N PRO A 127 -7.98 -17.90 -0.75
CA PRO A 127 -8.61 -17.74 -2.06
C PRO A 127 -9.92 -16.96 -2.03
N GLU A 128 -10.77 -17.17 -1.02
CA GLU A 128 -12.08 -16.52 -0.93
C GLU A 128 -11.92 -15.03 -0.62
N LYS A 129 -11.03 -14.68 0.30
CA LYS A 129 -10.73 -13.28 0.62
C LYS A 129 -10.12 -12.55 -0.57
N HIS A 130 -9.19 -13.20 -1.28
CA HIS A 130 -8.59 -12.63 -2.49
C HIS A 130 -9.65 -12.37 -3.55
N ASP A 131 -10.48 -13.36 -3.86
CA ASP A 131 -11.51 -13.27 -4.89
C ASP A 131 -12.57 -12.22 -4.57
N ALA A 132 -13.02 -12.16 -3.31
CA ALA A 132 -13.94 -11.13 -2.84
C ALA A 132 -13.35 -9.73 -2.97
N PHE A 133 -12.08 -9.55 -2.59
CA PHE A 133 -11.41 -8.26 -2.66
C PHE A 133 -11.15 -7.80 -4.11
N ARG A 134 -10.93 -8.76 -5.02
CA ARG A 134 -10.67 -8.56 -6.45
C ARG A 134 -11.94 -8.55 -7.31
N GLY A 135 -13.08 -8.97 -6.76
CA GLY A 135 -14.38 -8.94 -7.41
C GLY A 135 -14.57 -9.99 -8.51
N LEU A 136 -13.87 -11.12 -8.44
CA LEU A 136 -14.03 -12.23 -9.39
C LEU A 136 -13.76 -13.59 -8.71
N PRO A 137 -14.76 -14.49 -8.64
CA PRO A 137 -14.54 -15.88 -8.21
C PRO A 137 -13.56 -16.62 -9.13
N GLY A 138 -12.64 -17.37 -8.53
CA GLY A 138 -11.54 -18.07 -9.17
C GLY A 138 -10.38 -17.18 -9.62
N ALA A 139 -10.31 -15.92 -9.17
CA ALA A 139 -9.20 -15.02 -9.52
C ALA A 139 -7.89 -15.48 -8.88
N TRP A 140 -7.93 -15.94 -7.63
CA TRP A 140 -6.78 -16.44 -6.89
C TRP A 140 -6.14 -17.61 -7.63
N GLU A 141 -6.93 -18.62 -8.00
CA GLU A 141 -6.44 -19.83 -8.69
C GLU A 141 -5.78 -19.46 -10.03
N LYS A 142 -6.43 -18.62 -10.83
CA LYS A 142 -5.87 -18.16 -12.12
C LYS A 142 -4.60 -17.33 -11.93
N THR A 143 -4.53 -16.53 -10.87
CA THR A 143 -3.34 -15.75 -10.54
C THR A 143 -2.17 -16.66 -10.14
N MET A 144 -2.44 -17.70 -9.35
CA MET A 144 -1.44 -18.72 -9.01
C MET A 144 -0.95 -19.47 -10.24
N GLN A 145 -1.85 -19.85 -11.16
CA GLN A 145 -1.47 -20.45 -12.45
C GLN A 145 -0.57 -19.51 -13.26
N GLY A 146 -0.83 -18.21 -13.24
CA GLY A 146 0.01 -17.19 -13.87
C GLY A 146 1.40 -17.08 -13.25
N ILE A 147 1.51 -17.14 -11.92
CA ILE A 147 2.79 -17.19 -11.21
C ILE A 147 3.58 -18.45 -11.62
N GLU A 148 2.94 -19.61 -11.67
CA GLU A 148 3.59 -20.85 -12.13
C GLU A 148 4.02 -20.78 -13.59
N ALA A 149 3.25 -20.14 -14.46
CA ALA A 149 3.66 -19.90 -15.84
C ALA A 149 4.92 -19.00 -15.91
N CYS A 150 4.99 -17.93 -15.11
CA CYS A 150 6.19 -17.11 -14.99
C CYS A 150 7.42 -17.92 -14.56
N LYS A 151 7.27 -18.81 -13.58
CA LYS A 151 8.33 -19.71 -13.10
C LYS A 151 8.78 -20.67 -14.22
N ARG A 152 7.83 -21.39 -14.85
CA ARG A 152 8.12 -22.35 -15.93
C ARG A 152 8.90 -21.74 -17.08
N HIS A 153 8.53 -20.53 -17.51
CA HIS A 153 9.18 -19.86 -18.65
C HIS A 153 10.30 -18.91 -18.24
N GLY A 154 10.63 -18.81 -16.95
CA GLY A 154 11.70 -17.97 -16.43
C GLY A 154 11.51 -16.48 -16.71
N LEU A 155 10.27 -15.97 -16.62
CA LEU A 155 10.00 -14.53 -16.58
C LEU A 155 10.05 -14.07 -15.11
N PRO A 156 11.00 -13.21 -14.71
CA PRO A 156 11.05 -12.71 -13.34
C PRO A 156 9.75 -12.00 -12.95
N PHE A 157 9.31 -12.17 -11.70
CA PHE A 157 8.11 -11.50 -11.23
C PHE A 157 8.26 -10.93 -9.82
N GLN A 158 7.34 -10.03 -9.50
CA GLN A 158 7.18 -9.36 -8.21
C GLN A 158 5.76 -9.62 -7.72
N ILE A 159 5.56 -9.64 -6.41
CA ILE A 159 4.23 -9.70 -5.80
C ILE A 159 3.85 -8.30 -5.30
N HIS A 160 2.63 -7.89 -5.63
CA HIS A 160 2.01 -6.64 -5.20
C HIS A 160 0.86 -7.00 -4.26
N PHE A 161 0.99 -6.62 -2.99
CA PHE A 161 0.01 -6.90 -1.93
C PHE A 161 -0.56 -5.58 -1.39
N SER A 162 -1.85 -5.35 -1.56
CA SER A 162 -2.55 -4.19 -0.98
C SER A 162 -2.96 -4.50 0.46
N VAL A 163 -2.29 -3.85 1.42
CA VAL A 163 -2.59 -4.05 2.85
C VAL A 163 -3.74 -3.14 3.30
N THR A 164 -4.66 -3.71 4.05
CA THR A 164 -5.84 -3.08 4.66
C THR A 164 -5.90 -3.47 6.14
N GLU A 165 -6.86 -2.91 6.88
CA GLU A 165 -7.11 -3.34 8.27
C GLU A 165 -7.43 -4.84 8.36
N SER A 166 -8.17 -5.38 7.40
CA SER A 166 -8.69 -6.75 7.45
C SER A 166 -7.67 -7.84 7.07
N ASN A 167 -6.57 -7.49 6.40
CA ASN A 167 -5.55 -8.45 5.96
C ASN A 167 -4.13 -8.11 6.47
N ALA A 168 -3.99 -7.12 7.37
CA ALA A 168 -2.70 -6.73 7.91
C ALA A 168 -1.95 -7.88 8.62
N ASP A 169 -2.68 -8.85 9.18
CA ASP A 169 -2.10 -10.02 9.83
C ASP A 169 -1.55 -11.06 8.85
N GLU A 170 -1.88 -10.96 7.56
CA GLU A 170 -1.31 -11.82 6.52
C GLU A 170 0.09 -11.37 6.06
N VAL A 171 0.57 -10.20 6.49
CA VAL A 171 1.86 -9.64 6.04
C VAL A 171 3.04 -10.62 6.25
N PRO A 172 3.22 -11.27 7.42
CA PRO A 172 4.28 -12.27 7.59
C PRO A 172 4.14 -13.44 6.61
N GLY A 173 2.93 -14.00 6.48
CA GLY A 173 2.67 -15.10 5.55
C GLY A 173 2.91 -14.69 4.10
N MET A 174 2.58 -13.46 3.71
CA MET A 174 2.80 -12.94 2.36
C MET A 174 4.30 -12.77 2.05
N ILE A 175 5.12 -12.41 3.05
CA ILE A 175 6.58 -12.37 2.91
C ILE A 175 7.11 -13.78 2.62
N ASP A 176 6.67 -14.78 3.39
CA ASP A 176 7.12 -16.16 3.22
C ASP A 176 6.63 -16.75 1.90
N PHE A 177 5.38 -16.47 1.51
CA PHE A 177 4.84 -16.85 0.22
C PHE A 177 5.60 -16.21 -0.95
N ALA A 178 5.92 -14.90 -0.87
CA ALA A 178 6.70 -14.22 -1.90
C ALA A 178 8.09 -14.84 -2.05
N ARG A 179 8.73 -15.22 -0.95
CA ARG A 179 10.01 -15.93 -0.97
C ARG A 179 9.88 -17.32 -1.59
N ALA A 180 8.94 -18.12 -1.10
CA ALA A 180 8.73 -19.51 -1.54
C ALA A 180 8.31 -19.62 -3.01
N SER A 181 7.51 -18.68 -3.50
CA SER A 181 7.10 -18.62 -4.92
C SER A 181 8.26 -18.26 -5.85
N GLY A 182 9.35 -17.69 -5.33
CA GLY A 182 10.50 -17.23 -6.13
C GLY A 182 10.34 -15.80 -6.65
N ALA A 183 9.45 -14.99 -6.05
CA ALA A 183 9.33 -13.58 -6.37
C ALA A 183 10.64 -12.84 -6.06
N ARG A 184 10.99 -11.85 -6.88
CA ARG A 184 12.20 -11.03 -6.66
C ARG A 184 11.96 -9.86 -5.73
N VAL A 185 10.71 -9.39 -5.68
CA VAL A 185 10.29 -8.23 -4.88
C VAL A 185 8.90 -8.48 -4.34
N LEU A 186 8.67 -8.14 -3.07
CA LEU A 186 7.36 -7.95 -2.49
C LEU A 186 7.13 -6.44 -2.30
N ASN A 187 6.18 -5.89 -3.06
CA ASN A 187 5.71 -4.52 -2.89
C ASN A 187 4.43 -4.55 -2.05
N VAL A 188 4.49 -4.03 -0.83
CA VAL A 188 3.32 -3.85 0.04
C VAL A 188 2.77 -2.45 -0.16
N PHE A 189 1.58 -2.36 -0.76
CA PHE A 189 0.90 -1.10 -1.06
C PHE A 189 -0.03 -0.70 0.08
N PHE A 190 0.23 0.46 0.65
CA PHE A 190 -0.69 1.08 1.60
C PHE A 190 -1.70 1.93 0.83
N LEU A 191 -2.96 1.54 0.94
CA LEU A 191 -4.06 2.18 0.25
C LEU A 191 -4.21 3.65 0.65
N VAL A 192 -4.50 4.50 -0.33
CA VAL A 192 -5.11 5.82 -0.10
C VAL A 192 -6.52 5.71 -0.66
N CYS A 193 -7.53 5.93 0.17
CA CYS A 193 -8.94 5.78 -0.19
C CYS A 193 -9.38 6.76 -1.28
N THR A 194 -9.15 6.38 -2.54
CA THR A 194 -9.55 7.08 -3.76
C THR A 194 -10.16 6.09 -4.76
N GLY A 195 -10.85 6.57 -5.78
CA GLY A 195 -11.55 5.69 -6.73
C GLY A 195 -12.59 4.85 -5.99
N ARG A 196 -12.70 3.55 -6.30
CA ARG A 196 -13.64 2.65 -5.58
C ARG A 196 -13.33 2.51 -4.09
N GLY A 197 -12.05 2.64 -3.74
CA GLY A 197 -11.57 2.57 -2.36
C GLY A 197 -12.01 3.74 -1.48
N GLU A 198 -12.64 4.80 -2.02
CA GLU A 198 -13.16 5.94 -1.24
C GLU A 198 -14.23 5.49 -0.22
N SER A 199 -14.96 4.41 -0.53
CA SER A 199 -15.99 3.84 0.35
C SER A 199 -15.45 2.88 1.41
N MET A 200 -14.18 2.48 1.32
CA MET A 200 -13.56 1.52 2.22
C MET A 200 -13.08 2.16 3.53
N SER A 201 -13.02 1.34 4.58
CA SER A 201 -12.23 1.67 5.76
C SER A 201 -10.74 1.51 5.43
N ASP A 202 -10.00 2.61 5.54
CA ASP A 202 -8.54 2.59 5.44
C ASP A 202 -7.94 1.84 6.63
N ILE A 203 -6.67 1.44 6.51
CA ILE A 203 -5.87 0.90 7.61
C ILE A 203 -5.74 1.96 8.72
N SER A 204 -5.84 1.56 9.98
CA SER A 204 -5.68 2.47 11.11
C SER A 204 -4.22 2.95 11.24
N PRO A 205 -3.96 4.15 11.77
CA PRO A 205 -2.58 4.62 11.99
C PRO A 205 -1.73 3.68 12.86
N VAL A 206 -2.35 2.97 13.82
CA VAL A 206 -1.66 2.01 14.68
C VAL A 206 -1.29 0.74 13.92
N THR A 207 -2.25 0.16 13.18
CA THR A 207 -2.01 -1.01 12.33
C THR A 207 -1.00 -0.70 11.23
N TYR A 208 -1.09 0.49 10.64
CA TYR A 208 -0.13 1.01 9.67
C TYR A 208 1.30 1.05 10.24
N GLU A 209 1.49 1.62 11.43
CA GLU A 209 2.79 1.68 12.11
C GLU A 209 3.34 0.28 12.41
N ARG A 210 2.47 -0.63 12.89
CA ARG A 210 2.80 -2.04 13.17
C ARG A 210 3.30 -2.76 11.92
N VAL A 211 2.57 -2.68 10.82
CA VAL A 211 2.95 -3.32 9.55
C VAL A 211 4.28 -2.77 9.07
N LEU A 212 4.49 -1.44 9.09
CA LEU A 212 5.78 -0.88 8.68
C LEU A 212 6.95 -1.36 9.54
N ASN A 213 6.75 -1.48 10.85
CA ASN A 213 7.71 -2.08 11.75
C ASN A 213 8.03 -3.54 11.34
N GLN A 214 7.03 -4.35 11.00
CA GLN A 214 7.26 -5.71 10.49
C GLN A 214 8.07 -5.69 9.19
N LEU A 215 7.71 -4.81 8.24
CA LEU A 215 8.40 -4.72 6.94
C LEU A 215 9.86 -4.27 7.06
N VAL A 216 10.17 -3.33 7.97
CA VAL A 216 11.56 -2.93 8.22
C VAL A 216 12.37 -4.10 8.79
N ALA A 217 11.81 -4.82 9.77
CA ALA A 217 12.49 -5.96 10.39
C ALA A 217 12.75 -7.06 9.35
N ALA A 218 11.73 -7.38 8.55
CA ALA A 218 11.84 -8.38 7.50
C ALA A 218 12.88 -7.99 6.43
N GLN A 219 12.91 -6.72 6.00
CA GLN A 219 13.88 -6.26 5.02
C GLN A 219 15.32 -6.30 5.54
N GLU A 220 15.56 -5.97 6.82
CA GLU A 220 16.91 -6.05 7.41
C GLU A 220 17.44 -7.49 7.51
N GLN A 221 16.54 -8.46 7.63
CA GLN A 221 16.86 -9.89 7.67
C GLN A 221 16.91 -10.54 6.29
N SER A 222 16.33 -9.90 5.27
CA SER A 222 16.19 -10.47 3.93
C SER A 222 17.39 -10.14 3.04
N ARG A 223 17.96 -11.16 2.40
CA ARG A 223 19.05 -11.01 1.40
C ARG A 223 18.64 -11.46 0.00
N ASP A 224 17.56 -12.22 -0.10
CA ASP A 224 17.08 -12.93 -1.28
C ASP A 224 15.80 -12.32 -1.87
N LEU A 225 14.95 -11.73 -1.01
CA LEU A 225 13.73 -11.03 -1.38
C LEU A 225 13.82 -9.54 -1.03
N LEU A 226 13.51 -8.67 -1.99
CA LEU A 226 13.40 -7.24 -1.72
C LEU A 226 11.99 -6.86 -1.27
N ILE A 227 11.85 -6.38 -0.05
CA ILE A 227 10.58 -6.04 0.60
C ILE A 227 10.44 -4.52 0.65
N ARG A 228 9.38 -3.98 0.04
CA ARG A 228 9.21 -2.54 -0.12
C ARG A 228 7.83 -2.09 0.34
N ALA A 229 7.81 -1.09 1.22
CA ALA A 229 6.60 -0.36 1.55
C ALA A 229 6.33 0.72 0.46
N ARG A 230 5.16 0.66 -0.17
CA ARG A 230 4.71 1.63 -1.20
C ARG A 230 3.64 2.53 -0.63
N CYS A 231 3.65 3.81 -1.03
CA CYS A 231 2.75 4.84 -0.50
C CYS A 231 2.90 5.08 1.02
N ALA A 232 4.05 4.68 1.57
CA ALA A 232 4.30 4.74 3.00
C ALA A 232 5.67 5.35 3.35
N PRO A 233 5.83 6.68 3.22
CA PRO A 233 7.10 7.34 3.51
C PRO A 233 7.57 7.17 4.96
N HIS A 234 6.65 6.86 5.89
CA HIS A 234 6.95 6.57 7.29
C HIS A 234 7.93 5.40 7.48
N TYR A 235 8.01 4.48 6.50
CA TYR A 235 8.97 3.37 6.50
C TYR A 235 10.40 3.84 6.78
N LYS A 236 10.80 4.98 6.22
CA LYS A 236 12.15 5.55 6.41
C LYS A 236 12.39 6.08 7.82
N ARG A 237 11.39 6.75 8.41
CA ARG A 237 11.46 7.17 9.81
C ARG A 237 11.67 5.95 10.72
N ILE A 238 10.85 4.92 10.54
CA ILE A 238 10.91 3.71 11.37
C ILE A 238 12.26 3.00 11.20
N ALA A 239 12.77 2.88 9.97
CA ALA A 239 14.10 2.34 9.72
C ALA A 239 15.19 3.13 10.46
N TYR A 240 15.14 4.46 10.42
CA TYR A 240 16.09 5.29 11.15
C TYR A 240 15.97 5.17 12.67
N GLN A 241 14.75 5.18 13.21
CA GLN A 241 14.52 5.05 14.65
C GLN A 241 15.04 3.72 15.20
N ARG A 242 15.03 2.66 14.38
CA ARG A 242 15.60 1.36 14.74
C ARG A 242 17.11 1.33 14.60
N ASN A 243 17.63 1.78 13.46
CA ASN A 243 19.04 1.78 13.17
C ASN A 243 19.40 2.97 12.26
N PRO A 244 19.92 4.07 12.83
CA PRO A 244 20.33 5.25 12.05
C PRO A 244 21.36 4.93 10.97
N ALA A 245 22.20 3.90 11.17
CA ALA A 245 23.22 3.45 10.24
C ALA A 245 22.72 2.46 9.17
N SER A 246 21.44 2.09 9.20
CA SER A 246 20.85 1.16 8.23
C SER A 246 21.02 1.66 6.80
N THR A 247 21.32 0.77 5.86
CA THR A 247 21.37 1.13 4.43
C THR A 247 20.02 1.63 3.92
N LEU A 248 18.93 1.26 4.61
CA LEU A 248 17.58 1.74 4.36
C LEU A 248 17.40 3.24 4.67
N THR A 249 18.33 3.92 5.36
CA THR A 249 18.24 5.36 5.63
C THR A 249 19.03 6.22 4.65
N ARG A 250 19.63 5.61 3.61
CA ARG A 250 20.38 6.32 2.56
C ARG A 250 19.51 7.28 1.75
N ALA A 251 20.12 8.38 1.33
CA ALA A 251 19.56 9.50 0.56
C ALA A 251 19.52 9.28 -0.96
N ALA A 252 20.26 8.29 -1.46
CA ALA A 252 20.52 8.10 -2.88
C ALA A 252 20.08 6.70 -3.36
N GLY A 253 19.57 6.64 -4.59
CA GLY A 253 19.11 5.41 -5.25
C GLY A 253 17.58 5.22 -5.25
N TYR A 254 17.12 4.14 -5.88
CA TYR A 254 15.69 3.74 -5.88
C TYR A 254 15.15 3.52 -4.46
N GLU A 255 16.05 3.18 -3.54
CA GLU A 255 15.81 2.97 -2.12
C GLU A 255 16.19 4.22 -1.30
N GLY A 256 16.47 5.37 -1.94
CA GLY A 256 17.17 6.51 -1.35
C GLY A 256 16.32 7.63 -0.74
N GLY A 257 14.99 7.55 -0.73
CA GLY A 257 14.19 8.67 -0.21
C GLY A 257 12.76 8.26 0.02
N GLY A 258 12.04 9.04 0.83
CA GLY A 258 10.63 8.81 1.17
C GLY A 258 9.69 8.70 -0.05
N CYS A 259 8.79 9.65 -0.25
CA CYS A 259 7.88 9.61 -1.40
C CYS A 259 8.63 9.86 -2.72
N LEU A 260 8.44 9.02 -3.75
CA LEU A 260 9.05 9.23 -5.07
C LEU A 260 8.23 10.16 -6.00
N ALA A 261 6.98 10.42 -5.64
CA ALA A 261 6.01 11.13 -6.49
C ALA A 261 6.49 12.52 -6.91
N GLY A 262 6.55 12.79 -8.21
CA GLY A 262 7.04 14.05 -8.78
C GLY A 262 8.55 14.28 -8.66
N ILE A 263 9.28 13.39 -7.98
CA ILE A 263 10.74 13.49 -7.77
C ILE A 263 11.47 12.54 -8.71
N HIS A 264 11.11 11.26 -8.65
CA HIS A 264 11.70 10.18 -9.46
C HIS A 264 10.64 9.29 -10.11
N TYR A 265 9.37 9.60 -9.89
CA TYR A 265 8.22 8.86 -10.36
C TYR A 265 7.11 9.80 -10.86
N CYS A 266 6.47 9.42 -11.96
CA CYS A 266 5.17 9.95 -12.35
C CYS A 266 4.34 8.88 -13.06
N ARG A 267 3.07 9.22 -13.31
CA ARG A 267 2.11 8.37 -14.00
C ARG A 267 1.51 9.11 -15.19
N VAL A 268 1.37 8.42 -16.32
CA VAL A 268 0.57 8.84 -17.47
C VAL A 268 -0.76 8.07 -17.44
N THR A 269 -1.88 8.77 -17.52
CA THR A 269 -3.25 8.21 -17.57
C THR A 269 -3.54 7.63 -18.96
N PRO A 270 -4.59 6.81 -19.12
CA PRO A 270 -4.96 6.28 -20.43
C PRO A 270 -5.23 7.36 -21.48
N GLU A 271 -5.62 8.57 -21.09
CA GLU A 271 -5.91 9.70 -21.98
C GLU A 271 -4.69 10.61 -22.22
N GLY A 272 -3.53 10.27 -21.67
CA GLY A 272 -2.28 11.04 -21.82
C GLY A 272 -2.00 12.08 -20.75
N GLY A 273 -2.85 12.19 -19.73
CA GLY A 273 -2.67 13.08 -18.58
C GLY A 273 -1.48 12.66 -17.71
N VAL A 274 -0.63 13.62 -17.33
CA VAL A 274 0.56 13.37 -16.50
C VAL A 274 0.25 13.76 -15.06
N THR A 275 0.51 12.86 -14.11
CA THR A 275 0.23 13.05 -12.68
C THR A 275 1.43 12.62 -11.83
N ALA A 276 1.65 13.30 -10.71
CA ALA A 276 2.78 12.99 -9.81
C ALA A 276 2.65 11.61 -9.14
N CYS A 277 1.42 11.17 -8.88
CA CYS A 277 1.08 9.98 -8.09
C CYS A 277 -0.28 9.45 -8.56
N PRO A 278 -0.55 8.13 -8.52
CA PRO A 278 -1.88 7.61 -8.82
C PRO A 278 -3.00 8.18 -7.95
N TYR A 279 -2.64 8.61 -6.73
CA TYR A 279 -3.55 9.14 -5.71
C TYR A 279 -3.58 10.67 -5.66
N ILE A 280 -2.85 11.36 -6.54
CA ILE A 280 -2.95 12.82 -6.73
C ILE A 280 -3.71 13.01 -8.05
N PRO A 281 -5.00 13.37 -8.01
CA PRO A 281 -5.87 13.35 -9.19
C PRO A 281 -5.61 14.49 -10.16
N ASN A 282 -4.94 15.56 -9.71
CA ASN A 282 -4.65 16.72 -10.54
C ASN A 282 -3.62 16.38 -11.61
N GLU A 283 -4.01 16.54 -12.87
CA GLU A 283 -3.11 16.46 -14.01
C GLU A 283 -2.27 17.73 -14.13
N ASP A 284 -0.98 17.55 -14.35
CA ASP A 284 0.02 18.60 -14.53
C ASP A 284 0.21 19.01 -16.00
N GLY A 285 -0.45 18.29 -16.90
CA GLY A 285 -0.45 18.48 -18.35
C GLY A 285 -0.84 17.19 -19.08
N ASN A 286 -1.01 17.27 -20.39
CA ASN A 286 -1.29 16.11 -21.24
C ASN A 286 -0.21 16.00 -22.33
N ILE A 287 0.26 14.77 -22.60
CA ILE A 287 1.30 14.50 -23.61
C ILE A 287 0.85 14.81 -25.05
N ARG A 288 -0.45 14.91 -25.29
CA ARG A 288 -1.02 15.33 -26.58
C ARG A 288 -0.87 16.83 -26.82
N ASP A 289 -0.78 17.61 -25.75
CA ASP A 289 -0.74 19.08 -25.81
C ASP A 289 0.69 19.63 -25.62
N LYS A 290 1.52 18.93 -24.85
CA LYS A 290 2.87 19.36 -24.47
C LYS A 290 3.84 18.18 -24.47
N LYS A 291 5.12 18.45 -24.76
CA LYS A 291 6.17 17.43 -24.62
C LYS A 291 6.23 16.94 -23.18
N PHE A 292 6.41 15.64 -23.00
CA PHE A 292 6.46 15.03 -21.67
C PHE A 292 7.50 15.70 -20.76
N TRP A 293 8.70 15.97 -21.29
CA TRP A 293 9.78 16.57 -20.51
C TRP A 293 9.52 18.02 -20.10
N ASP A 294 8.74 18.78 -20.87
CA ASP A 294 8.33 20.12 -20.47
C ASP A 294 7.40 20.06 -19.24
N ILE A 295 6.46 19.10 -19.24
CA ILE A 295 5.59 18.86 -18.08
C ILE A 295 6.44 18.43 -16.88
N TRP A 296 7.35 17.46 -17.07
CA TRP A 296 8.20 16.93 -16.02
C TRP A 296 9.11 18.01 -15.40
N ASP A 297 9.75 18.84 -16.19
CA ASP A 297 10.72 19.82 -15.67
C ASP A 297 10.03 21.08 -15.11
N GLN A 298 8.92 21.50 -15.71
CA GLN A 298 8.35 22.83 -15.48
C GLN A 298 7.05 22.84 -14.66
N SER A 299 6.40 21.69 -14.41
CA SER A 299 5.17 21.66 -13.61
C SER A 299 5.40 22.29 -12.21
N PRO A 300 4.56 23.25 -11.78
CA PRO A 300 4.59 23.80 -10.43
C PRO A 300 4.40 22.72 -9.36
N THR A 301 3.54 21.73 -9.60
CA THR A 301 3.32 20.62 -8.65
C THR A 301 4.60 19.81 -8.49
N PHE A 302 5.25 19.43 -9.59
CA PHE A 302 6.48 18.63 -9.53
C PHE A 302 7.62 19.42 -8.88
N GLN A 303 7.76 20.72 -9.20
CA GLN A 303 8.71 21.59 -8.52
C GLN A 303 8.45 21.67 -7.01
N SER A 304 7.17 21.77 -6.61
CA SER A 304 6.77 21.78 -5.21
C SER A 304 7.07 20.45 -4.51
N LEU A 305 6.96 19.32 -5.19
CA LEU A 305 7.27 18.00 -4.62
C LEU A 305 8.78 17.74 -4.53
N ARG A 306 9.57 18.26 -5.47
CA ARG A 306 11.05 18.21 -5.45
C ARG A 306 11.65 19.14 -4.39
N LYS A 307 10.98 20.25 -4.10
CA LYS A 307 11.39 21.24 -3.08
C LYS A 307 10.23 21.52 -2.12
N PRO A 308 9.83 20.54 -1.29
CA PRO A 308 8.61 20.62 -0.50
C PRO A 308 8.74 21.65 0.63
N LYS A 309 7.75 22.53 0.71
CA LYS A 309 7.53 23.43 1.86
C LYS A 309 6.42 22.83 2.73
N LEU A 310 6.79 21.83 3.52
CA LEU A 310 5.87 21.06 4.35
C LEU A 310 5.25 21.95 5.45
N GLN A 311 3.98 21.71 5.74
CA GLN A 311 3.19 22.42 6.75
C GLN A 311 2.83 21.50 7.92
N GLY A 312 2.22 22.08 8.95
CA GLY A 312 1.76 21.37 10.14
C GLY A 312 2.86 20.55 10.82
N LYS A 313 2.48 19.36 11.30
CA LYS A 313 3.37 18.43 12.01
C LYS A 313 4.54 17.95 11.13
N CYS A 314 4.32 17.77 9.82
CA CYS A 314 5.40 17.36 8.91
C CYS A 314 6.42 18.49 8.69
N GLY A 315 6.00 19.75 8.76
CA GLY A 315 6.88 20.92 8.61
C GLY A 315 7.88 21.11 9.74
N SER A 316 7.49 20.83 10.98
CA SER A 316 8.33 20.94 12.18
C SER A 316 9.08 19.64 12.55
N CYS A 317 8.78 18.52 11.89
CA CYS A 317 9.34 17.21 12.20
C CYS A 317 10.84 17.10 11.89
N GLU A 318 11.60 16.52 12.80
CA GLU A 318 13.01 16.18 12.64
C GLU A 318 13.26 15.23 11.46
N PHE A 319 12.30 14.36 11.13
CA PHE A 319 12.37 13.42 10.00
C PHE A 319 11.94 14.02 8.65
N ARG A 320 11.67 15.31 8.55
CA ARG A 320 11.06 15.93 7.35
C ARG A 320 11.84 15.75 6.05
N LYS A 321 13.17 15.62 6.10
CA LYS A 321 14.03 15.35 4.94
C LYS A 321 14.13 13.87 4.57
N LEU A 322 13.86 12.99 5.51
CA LEU A 322 13.95 11.54 5.33
C LEU A 322 12.60 10.93 4.93
N CYS A 323 11.52 11.38 5.59
CA CYS A 323 10.17 10.86 5.45
C CYS A 323 9.24 11.83 4.69
N GLY A 324 9.02 13.02 5.25
CA GLY A 324 8.13 14.05 4.68
C GLY A 324 6.62 13.71 4.67
N GLY A 325 6.23 12.47 4.94
CA GLY A 325 4.84 11.99 4.89
C GLY A 325 4.31 11.81 3.46
N CYS A 326 3.24 11.04 3.31
CA CYS A 326 2.52 10.92 2.04
C CYS A 326 1.82 12.25 1.72
N ARG A 327 1.99 12.77 0.51
CA ARG A 327 1.36 14.03 0.08
C ARG A 327 -0.05 13.83 -0.47
N ALA A 328 -0.36 12.62 -0.94
CA ALA A 328 -1.69 12.28 -1.44
C ALA A 328 -2.74 12.17 -0.32
N ARG A 329 -2.34 11.74 0.89
CA ARG A 329 -3.26 11.55 2.04
C ARG A 329 -3.94 12.85 2.51
N PRO A 330 -3.22 13.95 2.83
CA PRO A 330 -3.88 15.20 3.20
C PRO A 330 -4.77 15.72 2.06
N LEU A 331 -4.32 15.62 0.80
CA LEU A 331 -5.13 16.01 -0.36
C LEU A 331 -6.45 15.21 -0.46
N ALA A 332 -6.40 13.89 -0.25
CA ALA A 332 -7.58 13.03 -0.24
C ALA A 332 -8.56 13.40 0.90
N MET A 333 -8.06 13.96 2.01
CA MET A 333 -8.89 14.49 3.09
C MET A 333 -9.39 15.94 2.86
N GLY A 334 -9.08 16.52 1.70
CA GLY A 334 -9.47 17.89 1.33
C GLY A 334 -8.56 18.97 1.92
N GLU A 335 -7.36 18.61 2.38
CA GLU A 335 -6.34 19.53 2.85
C GLU A 335 -5.33 19.88 1.73
N SER A 336 -4.30 20.67 2.04
CA SER A 336 -3.26 21.01 1.08
C SER A 336 -2.33 19.83 0.81
N LEU A 337 -1.79 19.74 -0.41
CA LEU A 337 -0.74 18.77 -0.78
C LEU A 337 0.46 18.78 0.20
N MET A 338 0.75 19.93 0.80
CA MET A 338 1.89 20.10 1.72
C MET A 338 1.52 19.94 3.20
N ASP A 339 0.27 19.61 3.54
CA ASP A 339 -0.19 19.47 4.92
C ASP A 339 0.33 18.19 5.60
N THR A 340 -0.04 18.00 6.86
CA THR A 340 0.33 16.87 7.70
C THR A 340 -0.17 15.55 7.09
N ASP A 341 0.65 14.51 7.10
CA ASP A 341 0.14 13.15 6.85
C ASP A 341 -0.59 12.64 8.11
N PRO A 342 -1.93 12.45 8.06
CA PRO A 342 -2.71 12.07 9.23
C PRO A 342 -2.50 10.62 9.67
N TRP A 343 -1.84 9.78 8.86
CA TRP A 343 -1.51 8.40 9.22
C TRP A 343 -0.22 8.28 10.05
N CYS A 344 0.47 9.38 10.28
CA CYS A 344 1.67 9.39 11.11
C CYS A 344 1.29 9.43 12.59
N VAL A 345 1.65 8.40 13.38
CA VAL A 345 1.46 8.42 14.85
C VAL A 345 2.59 9.16 15.61
N HIS A 346 3.76 9.33 14.99
CA HIS A 346 4.94 9.96 15.61
C HIS A 346 4.69 11.41 16.04
N VAL A 347 5.04 11.82 17.25
CA VAL A 347 4.94 13.23 17.67
C VAL A 347 6.32 13.88 17.61
N PRO A 348 6.53 14.94 16.81
CA PRO A 348 7.82 15.63 16.74
C PRO A 348 8.29 16.14 18.10
N GLU A 349 9.56 15.91 18.41
CA GLU A 349 10.17 16.32 19.68
C GLU A 349 10.84 17.71 19.60
N GLY A 350 10.86 18.32 18.41
CA GLY A 350 11.54 19.59 18.17
C GLY A 350 13.07 19.46 18.05
N ALA A 351 13.56 18.23 17.85
CA ALA A 351 14.97 17.96 17.61
C ALA A 351 15.47 18.54 16.27
N ALA A 352 16.80 18.58 16.10
CA ALA A 352 17.42 19.00 14.85
C ALA A 352 16.98 18.09 13.69
N VAL A 353 16.89 18.66 12.49
CA VAL A 353 16.52 17.90 11.29
C VAL A 353 17.54 16.81 11.03
N ILE A 354 17.05 15.59 10.87
CA ILE A 354 17.83 14.42 10.51
C ILE A 354 18.15 14.49 9.02
N GLU A 355 19.44 14.56 8.70
CA GLU A 355 19.93 14.47 7.34
C GLU A 355 19.99 12.99 6.91
N PRO A 356 19.38 12.62 5.77
CA PRO A 356 19.51 11.27 5.23
C PRO A 356 20.98 10.88 5.01
N LEU A 357 21.32 9.60 5.17
CA LEU A 357 22.69 9.15 4.97
C LEU A 357 23.12 9.39 3.52
N ALA A 358 24.09 10.27 3.31
CA ALA A 358 24.70 10.41 1.99
C ALA A 358 25.41 9.10 1.64
N GLU A 359 25.24 8.63 0.40
CA GLU A 359 26.03 7.54 -0.12
C GLU A 359 27.49 8.01 -0.18
N GLN A 360 28.32 7.55 0.76
CA GLN A 360 29.76 7.71 0.64
C GLN A 360 30.22 6.78 -0.48
N SER A 361 30.19 7.25 -1.72
CA SER A 361 30.93 6.56 -2.78
C SER A 361 32.41 6.72 -2.45
N LYS A 362 33.01 5.75 -1.75
CA LYS A 362 34.45 5.53 -1.93
C LYS A 362 34.59 5.22 -3.42
N LYS A 363 35.18 6.15 -4.19
CA LYS A 363 35.55 5.89 -5.58
C LYS A 363 36.56 4.75 -5.54
N LEU A 364 36.08 3.54 -5.81
CA LEU A 364 36.96 2.40 -6.07
C LEU A 364 37.59 2.63 -7.44
N ALA A 365 38.87 2.26 -7.57
CA ALA A 365 39.51 2.24 -8.87
C ALA A 365 38.89 1.12 -9.72
N TRP A 366 38.93 1.26 -11.04
CA TRP A 366 38.52 0.22 -11.97
C TRP A 366 39.71 -0.09 -12.88
N SER A 367 40.00 -1.37 -13.12
CA SER A 367 41.00 -1.75 -14.11
C SER A 367 40.49 -1.42 -15.52
N GLU A 368 41.39 -1.18 -16.48
CA GLU A 368 40.98 -0.86 -17.85
C GLU A 368 40.12 -1.98 -18.48
N GLU A 369 40.40 -3.23 -18.15
CA GLU A 369 39.67 -4.40 -18.60
C GLU A 369 38.26 -4.43 -17.99
N ALA A 370 38.13 -4.10 -16.71
CA ALA A 370 36.85 -3.99 -16.03
C ALA A 370 35.98 -2.87 -16.61
N GLU A 371 36.58 -1.70 -16.91
CA GLU A 371 35.88 -0.60 -17.57
C GLU A 371 35.44 -0.97 -18.99
N LYS A 372 36.32 -1.60 -19.77
CA LYS A 372 35.99 -2.11 -21.11
C LYS A 372 34.85 -3.12 -21.04
N ARG A 373 34.85 -4.02 -20.07
CA ARG A 373 33.79 -5.00 -19.88
C ARG A 373 32.48 -4.35 -19.44
N LEU A 374 32.52 -3.39 -18.53
CA LEU A 374 31.35 -2.61 -18.10
C LEU A 374 30.75 -1.81 -19.26
N SER A 375 31.58 -1.29 -20.18
CA SER A 375 31.09 -0.55 -21.36
C SER A 375 30.24 -1.42 -22.30
N ARG A 376 30.51 -2.73 -22.33
CA ARG A 376 29.76 -3.73 -23.12
C ARG A 376 28.46 -4.17 -22.45
N VAL A 377 28.26 -3.87 -21.17
CA VAL A 377 26.98 -4.08 -20.49
C VAL A 377 25.96 -3.08 -21.05
N PRO A 378 24.71 -3.50 -21.32
CA PRO A 378 23.65 -2.59 -21.73
C PRO A 378 23.53 -1.39 -20.78
N SER A 379 23.36 -0.18 -21.32
CA SER A 379 23.38 1.08 -20.56
C SER A 379 22.49 1.04 -19.31
N PHE A 380 21.25 0.54 -19.46
CA PHE A 380 20.27 0.40 -18.38
C PHE A 380 20.70 -0.51 -17.23
N LEU A 381 21.68 -1.41 -17.45
CA LEU A 381 22.25 -2.27 -16.40
C LEU A 381 23.59 -1.76 -15.87
N ARG A 382 24.28 -0.83 -16.54
CA ARG A 382 25.66 -0.45 -16.19
C ARG A 382 25.77 0.08 -14.78
N LYS A 383 24.86 0.95 -14.33
CA LYS A 383 24.87 1.49 -12.97
C LYS A 383 24.65 0.39 -11.92
N MET A 384 23.74 -0.56 -12.19
CA MET A 384 23.51 -1.71 -11.32
C MET A 384 24.73 -2.63 -11.27
N VAL A 385 25.32 -2.95 -12.42
CA VAL A 385 26.52 -3.81 -12.50
C VAL A 385 27.70 -3.13 -11.83
N LYS A 386 27.89 -1.83 -12.06
CA LYS A 386 28.90 -0.99 -11.39
C LYS A 386 28.72 -1.02 -9.87
N SER A 387 27.54 -0.68 -9.38
CA SER A 387 27.22 -0.68 -7.95
C SER A 387 27.41 -2.05 -7.29
N ARG A 388 26.99 -3.14 -7.95
CA ARG A 388 27.22 -4.51 -7.46
C ARG A 388 28.69 -4.89 -7.43
N ALA A 389 29.44 -4.54 -8.47
CA ALA A 389 30.87 -4.81 -8.52
C ALA A 389 31.63 -4.05 -7.44
N GLU A 390 31.29 -2.77 -7.25
CA GLU A 390 31.86 -1.93 -6.20
C GLU A 390 31.51 -2.45 -4.80
N SER A 391 30.27 -2.88 -4.57
CA SER A 391 29.83 -3.48 -3.29
C SER A 391 30.55 -4.80 -3.01
N TYR A 392 30.65 -5.67 -4.01
CA TYR A 392 31.36 -6.96 -3.89
C TYR A 392 32.83 -6.77 -3.56
N VAL A 393 33.50 -5.80 -4.19
CA VAL A 393 34.90 -5.46 -3.93
C VAL A 393 35.08 -4.86 -2.53
N GLN A 394 34.15 -4.02 -2.07
CA GLN A 394 34.15 -3.51 -0.70
C GLN A 394 33.96 -4.60 0.35
N GLU A 395 33.08 -5.58 0.10
CA GLU A 395 32.88 -6.73 0.99
C GLU A 395 34.15 -7.59 1.12
N LEU A 396 34.97 -7.65 0.06
CA LEU A 396 36.27 -8.31 0.07
C LEU A 396 37.38 -7.46 0.73
N GLY A 397 37.08 -6.23 1.15
CA GLY A 397 38.07 -5.29 1.71
C GLY A 397 39.05 -4.74 0.68
N LEU A 398 38.72 -4.82 -0.61
CA LEU A 398 39.55 -4.37 -1.73
C LEU A 398 39.14 -2.96 -2.18
N ASP A 399 40.02 -2.28 -2.91
CA ASP A 399 39.81 -0.89 -3.38
C ASP A 399 39.67 -0.75 -4.91
N THR A 400 39.83 -1.85 -5.65
CA THR A 400 39.88 -1.88 -7.11
C THR A 400 38.98 -2.96 -7.70
N VAL A 401 38.13 -2.58 -8.66
CA VAL A 401 37.30 -3.51 -9.43
C VAL A 401 38.09 -4.01 -10.65
N THR A 402 38.22 -5.34 -10.76
CA THR A 402 38.93 -6.02 -11.86
C THR A 402 37.95 -6.81 -12.74
N GLU A 403 38.42 -7.26 -13.91
CA GLU A 403 37.61 -8.10 -14.81
C GLU A 403 37.19 -9.43 -14.14
N GLU A 404 38.03 -10.03 -13.31
CA GLU A 404 37.74 -11.27 -12.58
C GLU A 404 36.56 -11.10 -11.63
N HIS A 405 36.47 -9.97 -10.93
CA HIS A 405 35.31 -9.66 -10.08
C HIS A 405 34.01 -9.62 -10.90
N LEU A 406 34.04 -9.03 -12.10
CA LEU A 406 32.89 -9.02 -13.01
C LEU A 406 32.58 -10.41 -13.56
N ALA A 407 33.59 -11.24 -13.82
CA ALA A 407 33.42 -12.62 -14.27
C ALA A 407 32.77 -13.49 -13.20
N VAL A 408 33.20 -13.39 -11.93
CA VAL A 408 32.59 -14.09 -10.79
C VAL A 408 31.12 -13.68 -10.61
N LEU A 409 30.83 -12.38 -10.65
CA LEU A 409 29.46 -11.87 -10.53
C LEU A 409 28.57 -12.32 -11.70
N SER A 410 29.13 -12.38 -12.92
CA SER A 410 28.45 -12.91 -14.10
C SER A 410 28.18 -14.40 -13.97
N ALA A 411 29.18 -15.20 -13.55
CA ALA A 411 29.06 -16.65 -13.42
C ALA A 411 28.04 -17.05 -12.35
N ARG A 412 27.99 -16.34 -11.22
CA ARG A 412 26.96 -16.53 -10.19
C ARG A 412 25.54 -16.29 -10.70
N ARG A 413 25.37 -15.46 -11.74
CA ARG A 413 24.05 -15.08 -12.27
C ARG A 413 23.63 -15.85 -13.51
N PHE A 414 24.58 -16.25 -14.37
CA PHE A 414 24.30 -16.84 -15.68
C PHE A 414 25.00 -18.20 -15.91
N GLY A 415 25.77 -18.72 -14.95
CA GLY A 415 26.62 -19.89 -15.14
C GLY A 415 27.91 -19.57 -15.92
N SER A 416 28.72 -20.59 -16.21
CA SER A 416 30.00 -20.47 -16.94
C SER A 416 29.85 -19.96 -18.37
N ASP A 417 28.66 -20.10 -18.96
CA ASP A 417 28.38 -19.73 -20.35
C ASP A 417 28.06 -18.24 -20.54
N GLY A 418 27.90 -17.49 -19.45
CA GLY A 418 27.61 -16.05 -19.47
C GLY A 418 26.18 -15.70 -19.93
N PRO A 419 25.83 -14.40 -19.99
CA PRO A 419 24.48 -13.98 -20.40
C PRO A 419 24.22 -14.32 -21.88
N PRO A 420 22.98 -14.69 -22.25
CA PRO A 420 22.61 -14.92 -23.65
C PRO A 420 22.91 -13.67 -24.49
N ARG A 421 23.65 -13.83 -25.59
CA ARG A 421 24.08 -12.72 -26.43
C ARG A 421 22.87 -12.10 -27.15
N PRO A 422 22.70 -10.77 -27.14
CA PRO A 422 21.72 -10.12 -27.99
C PRO A 422 22.03 -10.41 -29.45
N ASN A 423 21.01 -10.80 -30.21
CA ASN A 423 21.15 -11.10 -31.63
C ASN A 423 21.43 -9.80 -32.40
N THR A 424 22.69 -9.42 -32.55
CA THR A 424 23.08 -8.25 -33.34
C THR A 424 23.15 -8.63 -34.81
N ARG A 425 22.23 -8.06 -35.59
CA ARG A 425 22.14 -8.02 -37.07
C ARG A 425 21.64 -9.28 -37.77
N GLY A 426 20.39 -9.18 -38.22
CA GLY A 426 20.04 -9.33 -39.64
C GLY A 426 20.17 -10.73 -40.23
N GLU A 427 19.29 -11.64 -39.85
CA GLU A 427 18.84 -12.74 -40.71
C GLU A 427 17.45 -13.17 -40.26
N ALA A 428 16.45 -12.50 -40.82
CA ALA A 428 15.10 -13.03 -40.90
C ALA A 428 15.05 -13.94 -42.13
N ASN A 429 15.29 -15.25 -41.95
CA ASN A 429 14.61 -16.35 -42.67
C ASN A 429 15.35 -17.68 -42.49
N GLN A 430 14.56 -18.73 -42.26
CA GLN A 430 14.92 -20.17 -42.24
C GLN A 430 15.74 -20.55 -40.99
N ILE A 431 15.24 -21.40 -40.10
CA ILE A 431 15.26 -22.87 -40.26
C ILE A 431 14.05 -23.50 -39.56
N ALA A 432 13.35 -24.33 -40.32
CA ALA A 432 12.49 -25.38 -39.81
C ALA A 432 13.34 -26.58 -39.35
N GLY A 433 12.95 -27.18 -38.23
CA GLY A 433 13.35 -28.53 -37.82
C GLY A 433 14.71 -28.63 -37.13
N VAL A 434 14.71 -29.17 -35.91
CA VAL A 434 15.45 -30.40 -35.50
C VAL A 434 15.30 -30.56 -33.98
N GLN A 435 14.58 -31.64 -33.65
CA GLN A 435 14.78 -32.62 -32.57
C GLN A 435 15.11 -32.16 -31.14
N ALA A 436 14.20 -32.56 -30.26
CA ALA A 436 14.40 -32.73 -28.84
C ALA A 436 15.67 -33.56 -28.56
N ILE A 437 16.55 -33.02 -27.73
CA ILE A 437 17.64 -33.76 -27.07
C ILE A 437 17.30 -33.79 -25.59
N GLY A 438 17.05 -35.01 -25.10
CA GLY A 438 16.68 -35.30 -23.72
C GLY A 438 17.82 -35.05 -22.75
N VAL A 439 17.46 -34.61 -21.55
CA VAL A 439 18.34 -34.58 -20.37
C VAL A 439 17.82 -35.64 -19.39
N PRO A 440 18.69 -36.53 -18.88
CA PRO A 440 18.27 -37.64 -18.01
C PRO A 440 17.99 -37.18 -16.57
N HIS A 441 16.91 -37.73 -16.00
CA HIS A 441 16.62 -37.72 -14.56
C HIS A 441 17.59 -38.64 -13.79
N PRO A 442 18.05 -38.27 -12.58
CA PRO A 442 18.56 -39.24 -11.62
C PRO A 442 17.41 -39.84 -10.78
N ASN A 443 17.34 -41.17 -10.77
CA ASN A 443 16.43 -42.00 -9.97
C ASN A 443 16.76 -41.96 -8.46
N PRO A 444 15.78 -42.29 -7.58
CA PRO A 444 15.94 -42.33 -6.12
C PRO A 444 16.48 -43.69 -5.62
N PRO A 445 16.98 -43.80 -4.36
CA PRO A 445 17.29 -45.07 -3.74
C PRO A 445 16.05 -45.74 -3.07
N PRO A 446 16.12 -47.06 -2.77
CA PRO A 446 14.97 -47.96 -2.78
C PRO A 446 14.31 -48.24 -1.43
N GLU A 447 13.10 -48.80 -1.53
CA GLU A 447 12.23 -49.33 -0.48
C GLU A 447 12.80 -50.54 0.28
N SER A 448 12.35 -50.70 1.53
CA SER A 448 12.27 -51.99 2.22
C SER A 448 10.89 -52.15 2.86
N GLU A 449 10.27 -53.27 2.52
CA GLU A 449 8.88 -53.69 2.70
C GLU A 449 8.61 -54.42 4.04
N LYS A 450 7.30 -54.55 4.36
CA LYS A 450 6.60 -55.61 5.14
C LYS A 450 6.66 -55.52 6.68
N LEU A 451 5.62 -55.83 7.49
CA LEU A 451 4.42 -56.69 7.41
C LEU A 451 3.60 -56.38 8.73
N LEU A 452 2.27 -56.29 8.83
CA LEU A 452 1.30 -57.39 8.99
C LEU A 452 -0.12 -56.85 9.30
N ALA A 453 -1.11 -57.69 8.98
CA ALA A 453 -2.53 -57.43 8.79
C ALA A 453 -3.45 -57.72 10.01
N GLY A 454 -4.72 -57.30 9.92
CA GLY A 454 -5.84 -57.77 10.73
C GLY A 454 -7.20 -57.08 10.45
N HIS A 455 -8.09 -57.74 9.70
CA HIS A 455 -9.56 -57.52 9.59
C HIS A 455 -10.28 -58.76 10.19
N PRO A 456 -11.63 -58.88 10.33
CA PRO A 456 -12.76 -58.03 9.91
C PRO A 456 -13.90 -57.85 10.97
N GLY A 457 -14.97 -57.10 10.64
CA GLY A 457 -16.24 -57.13 11.39
C GLY A 457 -17.28 -56.11 10.89
N GLU A 458 -18.34 -56.62 10.27
CA GLU A 458 -19.37 -55.93 9.48
C GLU A 458 -20.40 -55.10 10.27
N GLY A 459 -21.02 -54.12 9.58
CA GLY A 459 -22.45 -53.85 9.69
C GLY A 459 -22.87 -52.42 10.05
N ALA A 460 -23.17 -51.58 9.06
CA ALA A 460 -24.46 -50.88 8.93
C ALA A 460 -24.45 -49.88 7.75
N ASN A 461 -25.55 -49.90 7.01
CA ASN A 461 -25.83 -49.23 5.75
C ASN A 461 -25.81 -47.71 5.78
N GLU A 462 -25.53 -47.16 4.58
CA GLU A 462 -26.21 -46.01 3.96
C GLU A 462 -26.98 -45.08 4.91
N SER A 463 -26.28 -44.07 5.43
CA SER A 463 -26.79 -42.71 5.61
C SER A 463 -25.59 -41.78 5.84
N LEU A 464 -25.70 -40.53 5.39
CA LEU A 464 -24.72 -39.44 5.51
C LEU A 464 -23.65 -39.35 4.40
N ARG A 465 -24.14 -39.28 3.16
CA ARG A 465 -23.75 -38.16 2.29
C ARG A 465 -24.30 -36.88 2.92
N GLU A 466 -23.55 -36.27 3.83
CA GLU A 466 -23.68 -34.87 4.28
C GLU A 466 -22.70 -34.57 5.46
N PHE A 467 -21.87 -33.54 5.28
CA PHE A 467 -21.02 -32.83 6.27
C PHE A 467 -19.86 -33.56 6.98
N HIS A 468 -18.61 -33.15 6.68
CA HIS A 468 -17.63 -32.54 7.62
C HIS A 468 -16.44 -31.94 6.86
N ILE A 469 -16.57 -30.65 6.54
CA ILE A 469 -15.46 -29.69 6.41
C ILE A 469 -15.49 -28.94 7.74
N ASN A 470 -14.63 -29.32 8.69
CA ASN A 470 -14.26 -28.62 9.94
C ASN A 470 -13.50 -29.63 10.81
N GLY A 471 -12.18 -29.46 10.99
CA GLY A 471 -11.39 -30.36 11.82
C GLY A 471 -10.83 -29.67 13.05
N GLU A 472 -11.49 -29.80 14.20
CA GLU A 472 -10.97 -29.41 15.53
C GLU A 472 -9.66 -30.17 15.83
N LEU A 473 -8.68 -29.50 16.47
CA LEU A 473 -7.42 -30.15 16.86
C LEU A 473 -7.69 -31.10 18.05
N PRO A 474 -7.01 -32.27 18.19
CA PRO A 474 -7.20 -33.13 19.35
C PRO A 474 -6.80 -32.43 20.66
N TRP A 475 -7.61 -32.57 21.72
CA TRP A 475 -7.28 -32.08 23.06
C TRP A 475 -6.93 -33.25 23.99
N SER A 476 -5.91 -33.09 24.83
CA SER A 476 -5.66 -34.04 25.92
C SER A 476 -6.85 -34.08 26.88
N GLU A 477 -7.07 -35.21 27.57
CA GLU A 477 -8.19 -35.39 28.50
C GLU A 477 -8.22 -34.29 29.58
N GLN A 478 -7.07 -33.98 30.17
CA GLN A 478 -6.94 -32.91 31.18
C GLN A 478 -7.24 -31.52 30.63
N ALA A 479 -6.89 -31.24 29.38
CA ALA A 479 -7.21 -29.97 28.73
C ALA A 479 -8.71 -29.87 28.38
N ARG A 480 -9.35 -30.98 28.00
CA ARG A 480 -10.82 -31.02 27.78
C ARG A 480 -11.57 -30.85 29.09
N GLU A 481 -11.17 -31.51 30.17
CA GLU A 481 -11.77 -31.33 31.48
C GLU A 481 -11.61 -29.89 31.96
N ARG A 482 -10.43 -29.28 31.78
CA ARG A 482 -10.20 -27.86 32.10
C ARG A 482 -11.10 -26.94 31.29
N LEU A 483 -11.25 -27.19 29.98
CA LEU A 483 -12.12 -26.42 29.11
C LEU A 483 -13.61 -26.60 29.48
N ALA A 484 -14.04 -27.83 29.77
CA ALA A 484 -15.42 -28.15 30.15
C ALA A 484 -15.81 -27.58 31.52
N ALA A 485 -14.83 -27.43 32.42
CA ALA A 485 -15.02 -26.76 33.71
C ALA A 485 -15.15 -25.23 33.60
N MET A 486 -14.87 -24.63 32.44
CA MET A 486 -15.08 -23.19 32.20
C MET A 486 -16.56 -22.89 31.93
N PRO A 487 -17.06 -21.67 32.20
CA PRO A 487 -18.40 -21.25 31.81
C PRO A 487 -18.66 -21.41 30.31
N ALA A 488 -19.82 -21.92 29.92
CA ALA A 488 -20.15 -22.34 28.54
C ALA A 488 -19.85 -21.29 27.46
N PHE A 489 -20.05 -20.00 27.77
CA PHE A 489 -19.80 -18.90 26.81
C PHE A 489 -18.31 -18.63 26.53
N LEU A 490 -17.39 -19.15 27.34
CA LEU A 490 -15.94 -18.98 27.18
C LEU A 490 -15.26 -20.18 26.51
N GLN A 491 -15.92 -21.34 26.52
CA GLN A 491 -15.32 -22.60 26.07
C GLN A 491 -14.92 -22.53 24.59
N GLU A 492 -15.74 -21.92 23.74
CA GLU A 492 -15.48 -21.85 22.30
C GLU A 492 -14.33 -20.88 21.96
N GLY A 493 -14.27 -19.73 22.64
CA GLY A 493 -13.21 -18.74 22.45
C GLY A 493 -11.85 -19.22 22.95
N VAL A 494 -11.80 -19.87 24.11
CA VAL A 494 -10.58 -20.47 24.64
C VAL A 494 -10.15 -21.66 23.79
N ARG A 495 -11.11 -22.45 23.29
CA ARG A 495 -10.82 -23.54 22.34
C ARG A 495 -10.12 -23.01 21.10
N ALA A 496 -10.71 -22.01 20.45
CA ALA A 496 -10.17 -21.43 19.21
C ALA A 496 -8.76 -20.86 19.40
N ILE A 497 -8.51 -20.10 20.48
CA ILE A 497 -7.19 -19.50 20.74
C ILE A 497 -6.15 -20.58 21.06
N ALA A 498 -6.48 -21.56 21.89
CA ALA A 498 -5.53 -22.61 22.26
C ALA A 498 -5.21 -23.52 21.06
N GLU A 499 -6.18 -23.81 20.19
CA GLU A 499 -5.95 -24.54 18.95
C GLU A 499 -5.13 -23.75 17.94
N ASP A 500 -5.34 -22.44 17.82
CA ASP A 500 -4.58 -21.59 16.90
C ASP A 500 -3.12 -21.44 17.35
N VAL A 501 -2.88 -21.28 18.66
CA VAL A 501 -1.52 -21.28 19.22
C VAL A 501 -0.88 -22.66 19.07
N ALA A 502 -1.63 -23.75 19.31
CA ALA A 502 -1.10 -25.10 19.11
C ALA A 502 -0.71 -25.34 17.64
N ARG A 503 -1.55 -24.94 16.68
CA ARG A 503 -1.28 -25.08 15.24
C ARG A 503 -0.08 -24.24 14.80
N SER A 504 -0.01 -22.98 15.23
CA SER A 504 1.11 -22.08 14.87
C SER A 504 2.44 -22.52 15.46
N GLU A 505 2.43 -23.20 16.61
CA GLU A 505 3.62 -23.83 17.19
C GLU A 505 3.90 -25.25 16.67
N GLY A 506 3.12 -25.74 15.70
CA GLY A 506 3.30 -27.07 15.12
C GLY A 506 2.96 -28.21 16.08
N ARG A 507 2.18 -27.96 17.13
CA ARG A 507 1.72 -28.99 18.07
C ARG A 507 0.56 -29.77 17.47
N LEU A 508 0.61 -31.09 17.60
CA LEU A 508 -0.41 -32.00 17.06
C LEU A 508 -1.66 -32.11 17.97
N GLU A 509 -1.59 -31.58 19.19
CA GLU A 509 -2.69 -31.56 20.16
C GLU A 509 -2.60 -30.33 21.08
N VAL A 510 -3.75 -29.92 21.64
CA VAL A 510 -3.81 -28.95 22.75
C VAL A 510 -3.72 -29.71 24.08
N ASN A 511 -2.66 -29.45 24.84
CA ASN A 511 -2.46 -30.05 26.17
C ASN A 511 -2.35 -29.02 27.29
N ILE A 512 -2.50 -29.49 28.53
CA ILE A 512 -2.66 -28.62 29.70
C ILE A 512 -1.49 -27.65 29.90
N LYS A 513 -0.25 -28.04 29.55
CA LYS A 513 0.94 -27.18 29.66
C LYS A 513 0.89 -25.97 28.72
N LEU A 514 0.24 -26.12 27.56
CA LEU A 514 0.05 -25.00 26.63
C LEU A 514 -0.94 -24.00 27.22
N LEU A 515 -2.03 -24.47 27.80
CA LEU A 515 -3.01 -23.62 28.47
C LEU A 515 -2.38 -22.88 29.65
N ASP A 516 -1.65 -23.59 30.51
CA ASP A 516 -0.96 -22.97 31.67
C ASP A 516 0.07 -21.92 31.23
N ARG A 517 0.77 -22.12 30.10
CA ARG A 517 1.72 -21.13 29.57
C ARG A 517 1.02 -19.88 29.04
N LEU A 518 -0.06 -20.05 28.27
CA LEU A 518 -0.86 -18.94 27.75
C LEU A 518 -1.44 -18.07 28.86
N GLU A 519 -1.69 -18.66 30.03
CA GLU A 519 -2.15 -17.95 31.21
C GLU A 519 -1.01 -17.23 31.98
N SER A 520 0.27 -17.49 31.66
CA SER A 520 1.43 -17.09 32.47
C SER A 520 2.37 -16.00 31.89
N GLU A 521 2.30 -15.67 30.59
CA GLU A 521 3.25 -14.70 30.00
C GLU A 521 2.85 -13.23 30.28
N GLN A 522 3.64 -12.52 31.11
CA GLN A 522 3.54 -11.08 31.41
C GLN A 522 4.36 -10.19 30.45
N GLN A 523 3.87 -8.96 30.20
CA GLN A 523 4.29 -7.96 29.21
C GLN A 523 4.85 -6.64 29.85
N PRO A 524 5.41 -5.66 29.09
CA PRO A 524 6.42 -4.69 29.56
C PRO A 524 5.85 -3.57 30.45
N GLY A 525 6.60 -3.20 31.51
CA GLY A 525 6.10 -2.43 32.65
C GLY A 525 6.14 -0.89 32.59
N ARG A 526 5.42 -0.28 33.54
CA ARG A 526 5.19 1.16 33.78
C ARG A 526 6.49 1.96 34.00
N SER A 527 6.47 3.24 33.60
CA SER A 527 7.66 4.11 33.60
C SER A 527 7.64 5.23 34.65
N LEU A 528 6.50 5.50 35.28
CA LEU A 528 6.36 6.39 36.45
C LEU A 528 5.93 5.60 37.70
N LYS A 529 6.03 6.22 38.88
CA LYS A 529 5.42 5.65 40.10
C LYS A 529 3.91 5.85 40.06
N TRP A 530 3.15 4.86 40.52
CA TRP A 530 1.69 4.91 40.60
C TRP A 530 1.28 4.93 42.07
N ALA A 531 0.28 5.74 42.43
CA ALA A 531 -0.35 5.64 43.73
C ALA A 531 -1.19 4.37 43.81
N ASP A 532 -1.26 3.75 44.99
CA ASP A 532 -1.99 2.48 45.19
C ASP A 532 -3.47 2.58 44.75
N GLU A 533 -4.09 3.73 45.00
CA GLU A 533 -5.47 4.03 44.59
C GLU A 533 -5.62 4.10 43.06
N SER A 534 -4.61 4.58 42.34
CA SER A 534 -4.57 4.65 40.87
C SER A 534 -4.42 3.27 40.25
N ASP A 535 -3.57 2.44 40.86
CA ASP A 535 -3.37 1.05 40.49
C ASP A 535 -4.63 0.23 40.69
N GLN A 536 -5.28 0.42 41.83
CA GLN A 536 -6.52 -0.26 42.16
C GLN A 536 -7.65 0.18 41.23
N LEU A 537 -7.73 1.48 40.89
CA LEU A 537 -8.73 2.02 39.96
C LEU A 537 -8.56 1.44 38.54
N LEU A 538 -7.33 1.40 38.02
CA LEU A 538 -7.05 0.79 36.71
C LEU A 538 -7.34 -0.72 36.73
N THR A 539 -6.97 -1.42 37.81
CA THR A 539 -7.20 -2.85 37.97
C THR A 539 -8.70 -3.18 37.99
N VAL A 540 -9.49 -2.42 38.75
CA VAL A 540 -10.96 -2.56 38.81
C VAL A 540 -11.59 -2.28 37.44
N PHE A 541 -11.15 -1.21 36.77
CA PHE A 541 -11.63 -0.87 35.43
C PHE A 541 -11.36 -1.98 34.40
N LEU A 542 -10.17 -2.58 34.44
CA LEU A 542 -9.75 -3.65 33.54
C LEU A 542 -10.40 -5.00 33.91
N ALA A 543 -10.75 -5.24 35.17
CA ALA A 543 -11.35 -6.48 35.64
C ALA A 543 -12.68 -6.81 34.93
N GLU A 544 -13.44 -5.79 34.55
CA GLU A 544 -14.70 -5.95 33.80
C GLU A 544 -14.51 -6.24 32.30
N LYS A 545 -13.28 -6.21 31.78
CA LYS A 545 -13.00 -6.39 30.35
C LYS A 545 -12.53 -7.81 30.03
N ALA A 546 -12.82 -8.29 28.82
CA ALA A 546 -12.33 -9.59 28.36
C ALA A 546 -10.78 -9.62 28.37
N PRO A 547 -10.12 -10.77 28.68
CA PRO A 547 -8.66 -10.86 28.80
C PRO A 547 -7.90 -10.34 27.56
N GLN A 548 -8.43 -10.57 26.36
CA GLN A 548 -7.84 -10.12 25.11
C GLN A 548 -7.93 -8.59 24.95
N VAL A 549 -8.99 -7.96 25.46
CA VAL A 549 -9.16 -6.49 25.46
C VAL A 549 -8.23 -5.84 26.47
N ARG A 550 -8.07 -6.45 27.66
CA ARG A 550 -7.13 -5.97 28.69
C ARG A 550 -5.70 -5.87 28.17
N MET A 551 -5.27 -6.85 27.37
CA MET A 551 -3.93 -6.91 26.80
C MET A 551 -3.56 -5.69 25.93
N PHE A 552 -4.55 -5.05 25.28
CA PHE A 552 -4.32 -3.86 24.44
C PHE A 552 -4.70 -2.56 25.13
N VAL A 553 -5.71 -2.59 26.01
CA VAL A 553 -6.24 -1.40 26.67
C VAL A 553 -5.41 -1.01 27.89
N ALA A 554 -4.83 -1.98 28.61
CA ALA A 554 -4.02 -1.68 29.79
C ALA A 554 -2.75 -0.86 29.46
N PRO A 555 -1.91 -1.23 28.47
CA PRO A 555 -0.72 -0.44 28.15
C PRO A 555 -1.05 0.97 27.61
N ALA A 556 -2.18 1.11 26.91
CA ALA A 556 -2.65 2.38 26.37
C ALA A 556 -3.17 3.32 27.47
N LEU A 557 -3.93 2.79 28.44
CA LEU A 557 -4.39 3.55 29.60
C LEU A 557 -3.22 3.94 30.51
N GLU A 558 -2.26 3.04 30.70
CA GLU A 558 -1.05 3.32 31.47
C GLU A 558 -0.21 4.43 30.83
N GLY A 559 0.03 4.35 29.51
CA GLY A 559 0.72 5.41 28.78
C GLY A 559 -0.01 6.76 28.78
N ALA A 560 -1.34 6.74 28.71
CA ALA A 560 -2.17 7.96 28.76
C ALA A 560 -2.19 8.58 30.16
N ALA A 561 -2.33 7.78 31.21
CA ALA A 561 -2.31 8.25 32.61
C ALA A 561 -0.96 8.91 32.93
N GLU A 562 0.15 8.25 32.58
CA GLU A 562 1.49 8.83 32.76
C GLU A 562 1.72 10.10 31.93
N SER A 563 1.01 10.27 30.80
CA SER A 563 1.03 11.51 30.01
C SER A 563 0.32 12.66 30.73
N PHE A 564 -0.82 12.41 31.37
CA PHE A 564 -1.53 13.40 32.19
C PHE A 564 -0.71 13.81 33.41
N THR A 565 -0.07 12.84 34.07
CA THR A 565 0.86 13.08 35.18
C THR A 565 2.02 14.01 34.78
N ARG A 566 2.62 13.78 33.60
CA ARG A 566 3.68 14.65 33.07
C ARG A 566 3.17 16.04 32.71
N LYS A 567 1.95 16.18 32.19
CA LYS A 567 1.34 17.48 31.84
C LYS A 567 1.10 18.36 33.04
N ARG A 568 0.74 17.78 34.20
CA ARG A 568 0.68 18.51 35.48
C ARG A 568 2.02 18.62 36.20
N ARG A 569 3.12 18.20 35.55
CA ARG A 569 4.50 18.22 36.06
C ARG A 569 4.69 17.46 37.38
N ALA A 570 3.98 16.35 37.53
CA ALA A 570 4.11 15.48 38.70
C ALA A 570 4.94 14.23 38.39
N ALA A 571 5.41 13.56 39.45
CA ALA A 571 6.25 12.37 39.36
C ALA A 571 5.50 11.05 39.66
N THR A 572 4.28 11.15 40.22
CA THR A 572 3.45 10.01 40.62
C THR A 572 2.11 10.09 39.91
N VAL A 573 1.65 9.01 39.28
CA VAL A 573 0.32 8.88 38.69
C VAL A 573 -0.71 8.84 39.80
N GLU A 574 -1.67 9.76 39.75
CA GLU A 574 -2.76 9.88 40.72
C GLU A 574 -4.08 9.42 40.09
N SER A 575 -5.09 9.16 40.93
CA SER A 575 -6.36 8.54 40.50
C SER A 575 -7.06 9.37 39.41
N THR A 576 -6.92 10.69 39.50
CA THR A 576 -7.43 11.67 38.52
C THR A 576 -6.76 11.55 37.14
N ASP A 577 -5.50 11.12 37.05
CA ASP A 577 -4.82 10.90 35.78
C ASP A 577 -5.33 9.62 35.10
N VAL A 578 -5.61 8.57 35.88
CA VAL A 578 -6.17 7.30 35.39
C VAL A 578 -7.62 7.48 34.97
N GLU A 579 -8.42 8.21 35.74
CA GLU A 579 -9.80 8.57 35.37
C GLU A 579 -9.84 9.38 34.07
N ALA A 580 -8.92 10.35 33.90
CA ALA A 580 -8.79 11.12 32.67
C ALA A 580 -8.36 10.25 31.47
N ALA A 581 -7.45 9.29 31.69
CA ALA A 581 -7.03 8.32 30.68
C ALA A 581 -8.17 7.38 30.24
N ILE A 582 -8.94 6.87 31.20
CA ILE A 582 -10.13 6.05 30.96
C ILE A 582 -11.15 6.87 30.17
N ALA A 583 -11.48 8.08 30.64
CA ALA A 583 -12.44 8.96 29.97
C ALA A 583 -12.02 9.31 28.53
N GLN A 584 -10.72 9.49 28.28
CA GLN A 584 -10.19 9.76 26.94
C GLN A 584 -10.30 8.57 25.99
N LEU A 585 -10.00 7.36 26.46
CA LEU A 585 -9.83 6.16 25.61
C LEU A 585 -11.10 5.33 25.47
N THR A 586 -11.97 5.32 26.48
CA THR A 586 -13.26 4.63 26.43
C THR A 586 -14.43 5.56 26.21
N GLY A 587 -14.17 6.84 25.99
CA GLY A 587 -15.16 7.79 25.51
C GLY A 587 -15.67 7.39 24.14
N GLY A 588 -16.70 6.53 24.10
CA GLY A 588 -17.70 6.63 23.05
C GLY A 588 -18.17 8.08 23.05
N VAL A 589 -18.16 8.72 21.89
CA VAL A 589 -18.74 10.06 21.80
C VAL A 589 -20.24 9.85 21.93
N GLU A 590 -20.76 10.13 23.11
CA GLU A 590 -22.19 9.98 23.35
C GLU A 590 -22.95 10.91 22.41
N TRP A 591 -24.10 10.47 21.97
CA TRP A 591 -25.00 11.34 21.22
C TRP A 591 -26.08 11.81 22.17
N ASP A 592 -26.25 13.12 22.22
CA ASP A 592 -27.48 13.69 22.77
C ASP A 592 -28.68 13.15 21.99
N GLU A 593 -29.80 12.86 22.66
CA GLU A 593 -30.98 12.24 22.02
C GLU A 593 -31.49 13.09 20.85
N ASP A 594 -31.51 14.42 21.02
CA ASP A 594 -31.90 15.36 19.96
C ASP A 594 -30.88 15.37 18.81
N ALA A 595 -29.59 15.23 19.12
CA ALA A 595 -28.55 15.15 18.11
C ALA A 595 -28.66 13.85 17.29
N LEU A 596 -28.91 12.72 17.95
CA LEU A 596 -29.07 11.43 17.30
C LEU A 596 -30.35 11.39 16.45
N ALA A 597 -31.47 11.87 17.00
CA ALA A 597 -32.73 11.99 16.28
C ALA A 597 -32.59 12.87 15.02
N ARG A 598 -31.78 13.93 15.08
CA ARG A 598 -31.46 14.77 13.90
C ARG A 598 -30.65 14.04 12.83
N VAL A 599 -29.78 13.10 13.20
CA VAL A 599 -29.04 12.29 12.23
C VAL A 599 -29.92 11.18 11.66
N LEU A 600 -30.77 10.56 12.48
CA LEU A 600 -31.70 9.52 12.04
C LEU A 600 -32.81 10.06 11.13
N SER A 601 -33.22 11.32 11.32
CA SER A 601 -34.17 12.02 10.43
C SER A 601 -33.52 12.56 9.14
N ALA A 602 -32.21 12.45 8.98
CA ALA A 602 -31.55 12.77 7.71
C ALA A 602 -31.83 11.67 6.66
N PRO A 603 -31.71 11.96 5.35
CA PRO A 603 -31.87 10.95 4.31
C PRO A 603 -30.89 9.79 4.47
N ASP A 604 -31.33 8.56 4.16
CA ASP A 604 -30.54 7.32 4.33
C ASP A 604 -29.12 7.45 3.74
N PHE A 605 -29.01 8.03 2.54
CA PHE A 605 -27.74 8.21 1.83
C PHE A 605 -26.74 9.14 2.53
N ASN A 606 -27.18 9.95 3.51
CA ASN A 606 -26.34 10.90 4.24
C ASN A 606 -26.04 10.48 5.69
N ARG A 607 -26.83 9.56 6.28
CA ARG A 607 -26.77 9.28 7.73
C ARG A 607 -25.39 8.80 8.19
N ALA A 608 -24.84 7.81 7.48
CA ALA A 608 -23.54 7.24 7.80
C ALA A 608 -22.41 8.28 7.69
N GLY A 609 -22.47 9.15 6.67
CA GLY A 609 -21.51 10.23 6.46
C GLY A 609 -21.58 11.30 7.56
N ILE A 610 -22.78 11.73 7.95
CA ILE A 610 -22.97 12.71 9.02
C ILE A 610 -22.47 12.15 10.36
N LYS A 611 -22.83 10.90 10.68
CA LYS A 611 -22.38 10.23 11.91
C LYS A 611 -20.86 10.14 11.98
N LYS A 612 -20.21 9.64 10.93
CA LYS A 612 -18.75 9.49 10.84
C LYS A 612 -18.02 10.83 10.95
N ALA A 613 -18.51 11.86 10.26
CA ALA A 613 -17.92 13.19 10.31
C ALA A 613 -18.09 13.85 11.68
N ALA A 614 -19.25 13.70 12.33
CA ALA A 614 -19.50 14.27 13.65
C ALA A 614 -18.63 13.61 14.73
N GLU A 615 -18.52 12.28 14.73
CA GLU A 615 -17.65 11.53 15.65
C GLU A 615 -16.17 11.86 15.42
N PHE A 616 -15.74 12.00 14.17
CA PHE A 616 -14.37 12.42 13.86
C PHE A 616 -14.06 13.82 14.41
N ASN A 617 -14.93 14.80 14.16
CA ASN A 617 -14.71 16.16 14.67
C ASN A 617 -14.81 16.23 16.19
N ALA A 618 -15.72 15.46 16.81
CA ALA A 618 -15.82 15.37 18.26
C ALA A 618 -14.55 14.78 18.89
N ARG A 619 -14.00 13.69 18.33
CA ARG A 619 -12.71 13.12 18.80
C ARG A 619 -11.55 14.09 18.59
N LYS A 620 -11.52 14.78 17.45
CA LYS A 620 -10.51 15.80 17.14
C LYS A 620 -10.55 16.99 18.11
N GLU A 621 -11.75 17.39 18.53
CA GLU A 621 -11.99 18.51 19.44
C GLU A 621 -12.05 18.08 20.92
N GLY A 622 -11.91 16.79 21.23
CA GLY A 622 -11.94 16.25 22.59
C GLY A 622 -13.33 16.29 23.26
N LEU A 623 -14.42 16.25 22.47
CA LEU A 623 -15.79 16.27 22.99
C LEU A 623 -16.22 14.88 23.47
N ALA A 624 -16.75 14.82 24.69
CA ALA A 624 -17.30 13.60 25.28
C ALA A 624 -18.73 13.27 24.76
N ARG A 625 -19.50 14.27 24.36
CA ARG A 625 -20.86 14.13 23.81
C ARG A 625 -21.07 15.07 22.62
N ILE A 626 -21.67 14.57 21.54
CA ILE A 626 -22.15 15.36 20.40
C ILE A 626 -23.53 15.90 20.74
N THR A 627 -23.63 17.22 20.86
CA THR A 627 -24.90 17.90 21.01
C THR A 627 -25.48 18.33 19.67
N SER A 628 -26.75 18.69 19.68
CA SER A 628 -27.45 19.33 18.57
C SER A 628 -26.71 20.62 18.11
N ALA A 629 -26.09 21.36 19.05
CA ALA A 629 -25.29 22.54 18.75
C ALA A 629 -23.96 22.18 18.04
N ASP A 630 -23.29 21.09 18.46
CA ASP A 630 -22.06 20.61 17.82
C ASP A 630 -22.30 20.15 16.39
N LEU A 631 -23.39 19.42 16.14
CA LEU A 631 -23.79 19.07 14.77
C LEU A 631 -24.00 20.30 13.90
N THR A 632 -24.63 21.33 14.44
CA THR A 632 -24.81 22.60 13.75
C THR A 632 -23.46 23.27 13.48
N ARG A 633 -22.53 23.29 14.45
CA ARG A 633 -21.17 23.82 14.26
C ARG A 633 -20.40 23.05 13.19
N PHE A 634 -20.37 21.73 13.26
CA PHE A 634 -19.69 20.86 12.31
C PHE A 634 -20.25 21.00 10.89
N ARG A 635 -21.57 20.99 10.76
CA ARG A 635 -22.26 21.26 9.48
C ARG A 635 -21.86 22.63 8.93
N ASN A 636 -21.94 23.68 9.74
CA ASN A 636 -21.64 25.04 9.31
C ASN A 636 -20.17 25.16 8.84
N ASN A 637 -19.23 24.56 9.57
CA ASN A 637 -17.82 24.51 9.18
C ASN A 637 -17.59 23.75 7.86
N ALA A 638 -18.24 22.61 7.69
CA ALA A 638 -18.19 21.84 6.45
C ALA A 638 -18.77 22.62 5.25
N MET A 639 -19.88 23.34 5.46
CA MET A 639 -20.50 24.20 4.45
C MET A 639 -19.63 25.38 4.06
N MET A 640 -18.98 26.05 5.01
CA MET A 640 -18.03 27.12 4.69
C MET A 640 -16.83 26.62 3.88
N ARG A 641 -16.32 25.42 4.17
CA ARG A 641 -15.27 24.77 3.36
C ARG A 641 -15.75 24.41 1.96
N ALA A 642 -16.99 23.95 1.81
CA ALA A 642 -17.60 23.70 0.51
C ALA A 642 -17.69 24.99 -0.32
N VAL A 643 -18.08 26.10 0.31
CA VAL A 643 -18.16 27.41 -0.32
C VAL A 643 -16.81 27.96 -0.76
N GLN A 644 -15.77 27.78 0.07
CA GLN A 644 -14.40 28.14 -0.32
C GLN A 644 -13.93 27.36 -1.55
N ARG A 645 -14.32 26.08 -1.67
CA ARG A 645 -14.05 25.26 -2.86
C ARG A 645 -14.82 25.75 -4.09
N MET A 646 -16.13 26.04 -3.95
CA MET A 646 -16.94 26.63 -5.02
C MET A 646 -16.36 27.94 -5.55
N LYS A 647 -15.88 28.80 -4.65
CA LYS A 647 -15.14 30.03 -5.00
C LYS A 647 -13.87 29.72 -5.78
N GLY A 648 -13.12 28.69 -5.39
CA GLY A 648 -11.95 28.20 -6.12
C GLY A 648 -12.27 27.75 -7.55
N PHE A 649 -13.51 27.31 -7.80
CA PHE A 649 -14.03 27.02 -9.14
C PHE A 649 -14.60 28.26 -9.87
N GLY A 650 -14.43 29.46 -9.34
CA GLY A 650 -14.89 30.72 -9.96
C GLY A 650 -16.37 31.02 -9.76
N MET A 651 -17.05 30.31 -8.86
CA MET A 651 -18.47 30.55 -8.59
C MET A 651 -18.68 31.80 -7.74
N GLN A 652 -19.70 32.59 -8.10
CA GLN A 652 -20.07 33.85 -7.42
C GLN A 652 -21.38 33.75 -6.65
N GLU A 653 -22.10 32.64 -6.79
CA GLU A 653 -23.40 32.40 -6.16
C GLU A 653 -23.57 30.94 -5.71
N LEU A 654 -24.48 30.73 -4.77
CA LEU A 654 -24.92 29.40 -4.35
C LEU A 654 -26.03 28.94 -5.31
N SER A 655 -25.68 28.09 -6.27
CA SER A 655 -26.65 27.54 -7.22
C SER A 655 -26.41 26.04 -7.45
N PHE A 656 -27.46 25.32 -7.84
CA PHE A 656 -27.34 23.91 -8.26
C PHE A 656 -26.53 23.74 -9.55
N ASN A 657 -26.29 24.83 -10.30
CA ASN A 657 -25.37 24.88 -11.44
C ASN A 657 -23.92 24.58 -11.03
N ALA A 658 -23.60 24.60 -9.71
CA ALA A 658 -22.33 24.13 -9.19
C ALA A 658 -22.00 22.71 -9.64
N TYR A 659 -23.01 21.84 -9.71
CA TYR A 659 -22.83 20.48 -10.16
C TYR A 659 -22.60 20.40 -11.66
N GLU A 660 -23.31 21.19 -12.46
CA GLU A 660 -23.08 21.23 -13.91
C GLU A 660 -21.66 21.75 -14.21
N ILE A 661 -21.23 22.81 -13.52
CA ILE A 661 -19.85 23.33 -13.61
C ILE A 661 -18.84 22.28 -13.12
N ALA A 662 -19.12 21.58 -12.02
CA ALA A 662 -18.25 20.54 -11.49
C ALA A 662 -18.20 19.32 -12.42
N ARG A 663 -19.33 18.91 -13.00
CA ARG A 663 -19.46 17.84 -13.99
C ARG A 663 -18.63 18.15 -15.22
N ASP A 664 -18.70 19.39 -15.70
CA ASP A 664 -18.01 19.82 -16.90
C ASP A 664 -16.49 20.02 -16.67
N ARG A 665 -16.07 20.36 -15.43
CA ARG A 665 -14.67 20.65 -15.08
C ARG A 665 -13.93 19.53 -14.36
N VAL A 666 -14.64 18.55 -13.80
CA VAL A 666 -14.07 17.42 -13.07
C VAL A 666 -14.23 16.19 -13.96
N PRO A 667 -13.14 15.69 -14.58
CA PRO A 667 -13.22 14.62 -15.59
C PRO A 667 -14.01 13.39 -15.15
N ARG A 668 -13.89 12.98 -13.88
CA ARG A 668 -14.59 11.81 -13.31
C ARG A 668 -16.11 11.97 -13.09
N LEU A 669 -16.62 13.21 -13.15
CA LEU A 669 -18.05 13.49 -13.02
C LEU A 669 -18.73 13.60 -14.39
N LYS A 670 -17.95 13.84 -15.44
CA LYS A 670 -18.45 13.93 -16.81
C LYS A 670 -18.98 12.57 -17.25
N ASP A 671 -20.19 12.55 -17.82
CA ASP A 671 -20.85 11.36 -18.34
C ASP A 671 -20.99 10.22 -17.30
N ASN A 672 -21.07 10.54 -15.99
CA ASN A 672 -21.20 9.57 -14.90
C ASN A 672 -22.68 9.42 -14.47
N PRO A 673 -23.40 8.39 -14.94
CA PRO A 673 -24.84 8.24 -14.70
C PRO A 673 -25.18 7.97 -13.23
N GLU A 674 -24.25 7.40 -12.46
CA GLU A 674 -24.45 7.14 -11.04
C GLU A 674 -24.27 8.44 -10.21
N ALA A 675 -23.33 9.30 -10.61
CA ALA A 675 -23.20 10.64 -10.06
C ALA A 675 -24.43 11.50 -10.40
N ASP A 676 -24.93 11.43 -11.63
CA ASP A 676 -26.14 12.14 -12.06
C ASP A 676 -27.37 11.64 -11.30
N LYS A 677 -27.53 10.33 -11.15
CA LYS A 677 -28.63 9.75 -10.35
C LYS A 677 -28.58 10.19 -8.87
N ARG A 678 -27.38 10.23 -8.27
CA ARG A 678 -27.20 10.75 -6.90
C ARG A 678 -27.52 12.23 -6.83
N PHE A 679 -27.09 13.01 -7.82
CA PHE A 679 -27.37 14.43 -7.88
C PHE A 679 -28.86 14.71 -8.07
N ASP A 680 -29.54 13.97 -8.93
CA ASP A 680 -30.98 14.07 -9.13
C ASP A 680 -31.75 13.67 -7.88
N THR A 681 -31.29 12.63 -7.17
CA THR A 681 -31.84 12.27 -5.86
C THR A 681 -31.72 13.44 -4.86
N ILE A 682 -30.58 14.12 -4.83
CA ILE A 682 -30.37 15.32 -3.99
C ILE A 682 -31.26 16.49 -4.46
N ARG A 683 -31.34 16.72 -5.77
CA ARG A 683 -32.13 17.80 -6.38
C ARG A 683 -33.61 17.63 -6.09
N SER A 684 -34.15 16.43 -6.31
CA SER A 684 -35.53 16.07 -5.99
C SER A 684 -35.81 16.18 -4.49
N PHE A 685 -34.88 15.75 -3.64
CA PHE A 685 -35.02 15.89 -2.19
C PHE A 685 -35.09 17.35 -1.73
N VAL A 686 -34.29 18.25 -2.33
CA VAL A 686 -34.32 19.68 -1.99
C VAL A 686 -35.53 20.38 -2.59
N ALA A 687 -35.93 20.03 -3.82
CA ALA A 687 -37.09 20.62 -4.50
C ALA A 687 -38.44 20.22 -3.87
N ALA A 688 -38.51 19.05 -3.24
CA ALA A 688 -39.72 18.56 -2.57
C ALA A 688 -40.04 19.28 -1.25
N ARG A 689 -39.25 20.30 -0.85
CA ARG A 689 -39.49 21.08 0.37
C ARG A 689 -40.10 22.44 0.06
N GLU A 690 -41.13 22.82 0.81
CA GLU A 690 -41.82 24.11 0.66
C GLU A 690 -40.89 25.32 0.87
N ASN A 691 -39.90 25.21 1.77
CA ASN A 691 -38.87 26.22 2.00
C ASN A 691 -37.46 25.60 1.99
N PRO A 692 -36.78 25.50 0.84
CA PRO A 692 -35.41 24.96 0.75
C PRO A 692 -34.40 25.75 1.57
N GLY A 693 -34.66 27.05 1.77
CA GLY A 693 -33.85 27.95 2.59
C GLY A 693 -33.84 27.63 4.09
N ASP A 694 -34.79 26.81 4.58
CA ASP A 694 -34.86 26.42 6.00
C ASP A 694 -33.92 25.24 6.33
N LEU A 695 -33.27 24.63 5.31
CA LEU A 695 -32.26 23.58 5.50
C LEU A 695 -30.96 24.09 6.16
N LEU A 696 -30.66 25.37 5.93
CA LEU A 696 -29.48 26.06 6.44
C LEU A 696 -29.96 27.34 7.13
N GLY A 697 -29.44 27.66 8.31
CA GLY A 697 -29.85 28.88 9.00
C GLY A 697 -29.58 30.12 8.13
N ARG A 698 -30.50 31.10 8.14
CA ARG A 698 -30.38 32.35 7.35
C ARG A 698 -29.01 33.01 7.54
N ASP A 699 -28.50 33.05 8.76
CA ASP A 699 -27.17 33.59 9.08
C ASP A 699 -26.02 32.85 8.40
N LEU A 700 -26.11 31.52 8.28
CA LEU A 700 -25.11 30.73 7.57
C LEU A 700 -25.19 31.01 6.07
N LEU A 701 -26.40 31.05 5.51
CA LEU A 701 -26.60 31.36 4.10
C LEU A 701 -26.05 32.73 3.73
N GLU A 702 -26.26 33.75 4.56
CA GLU A 702 -25.68 35.07 4.34
C GLU A 702 -24.16 35.08 4.47
N LYS A 703 -23.58 34.35 5.44
CA LYS A 703 -22.11 34.17 5.55
C LYS A 703 -21.53 33.46 4.31
N MET A 704 -22.20 32.44 3.81
CA MET A 704 -21.80 31.70 2.61
C MET A 704 -21.85 32.61 1.37
N LYS A 705 -22.92 33.38 1.19
CA LYS A 705 -23.05 34.37 0.10
C LYS A 705 -21.97 35.46 0.19
N ALA A 706 -21.69 35.98 1.38
CA ALA A 706 -20.64 36.97 1.60
C ALA A 706 -19.24 36.40 1.28
N GLN A 707 -18.98 35.15 1.67
CA GLN A 707 -17.72 34.47 1.38
C GLN A 707 -17.49 34.29 -0.13
N LEU A 708 -18.55 34.00 -0.90
CA LEU A 708 -18.50 33.92 -2.37
C LEU A 708 -18.26 35.29 -3.02
N LYS A 709 -18.97 36.33 -2.54
CA LYS A 709 -18.91 37.70 -3.08
C LYS A 709 -17.67 38.49 -2.70
N SER A 710 -16.93 38.08 -1.66
CA SER A 710 -15.70 38.79 -1.28
C SER A 710 -14.67 38.71 -2.43
N ASN A 711 -14.37 39.83 -3.08
CA ASN A 711 -13.27 39.89 -4.04
C ASN A 711 -11.94 39.72 -3.31
N LYS A 712 -11.00 39.02 -3.96
CA LYS A 712 -9.60 38.97 -3.52
C LYS A 712 -8.95 40.33 -3.71
#